data_AF-A0A2V8GS29-F1
#
_entry.id   AF-A0A2V8GS29-F1
#
_cell.length_a   1.000
_cell.length_b   1.000
_cell.length_c   1.000
_cell.angle_alpha   90.00
_cell.angle_beta   90.00
_cell.angle_gamma   90.00
#
_symmetry.space_group_name_H-M   'P 1'
#
loop_
_entity.id
_entity.type
_entity.pdbx_description
1 polymer ?
#
loop_
_entity_poly.entity_id
_entity_poly.type
_entity_poly.pdbx_seq_one_letter_code
_entity_poly.pdbx_strand_id
1 'polypeptide(L)'
;VGVQFKVDGANVGAEDMAAPYSISWDTSTASNGTHSLTAVARDAAGNVKTSAAVSVTVANATTGTIRLSPQDTTLNLDTMNYSADPSLMTYTWPANQVANAIVMKFDLTPIPTGATVQAATLHLSLTASDSQPEPTYTITAHRIINKNPAISSATGFTFNGVTGWTANTCCFNNVPLAQADIAAAVDSRAVDKTPGDKTWTVTSIVQQWWTTPTSNLGLLLNSDASALNDRYRYFASMENANATLRPYLEVTYSLPPGGTPMPAMMTAASVGSDSVDTTGNTLPADASATAPSVSLVDPLSQQTLAGTNLLTASASDIAGIAGVQFMLDGAALGNELRSAPYTLEWDTASVSDGGYVITAVARNTAGAIASSEPISVVVANGNLWISPLDTELGLDAINRSAEPTLSTTTWPDNQAASAIALQFNLAQVPAAAMVYEATLHMALLDADASAEPSYNVSAHKITGRNPVMSRATGYKADGARPWTSTACCSNNVPLAQADISPAYDTQPVDTRPGDKVWSVTPIVQEWLGAPTSNRGLLLNPDLGARANRYRRFASSEHPNRNLRPYLQVRYTRLSAADVMPPAVALTAPAARRTVAGAIALAAAAGDNAAMAGVQFKVDGVPVGGETAVAPYTVIWDTRRVADGPHVIIAIARDAAGNLAVSEPVTVVVKNVVRLVR
;
A
#
# COMPACT_ATOMS: atom_id res chain seq x y z
N VAL A 1 -33.14 -25.39 -45.82
CA VAL A 1 -33.31 -25.38 -44.35
C VAL A 1 -31.93 -25.30 -43.74
N GLY A 2 -31.71 -24.42 -42.77
CA GLY A 2 -30.42 -24.27 -42.11
C GLY A 2 -30.49 -23.37 -40.87
N VAL A 3 -29.39 -23.33 -40.12
CA VAL A 3 -29.26 -22.54 -38.88
C VAL A 3 -27.98 -21.69 -38.95
N GLN A 4 -28.13 -20.37 -38.81
CA GLN A 4 -27.00 -19.45 -38.69
C GLN A 4 -26.80 -19.07 -37.23
N PHE A 5 -25.60 -19.34 -36.69
CA PHE A 5 -25.21 -18.93 -35.35
C PHE A 5 -24.63 -17.52 -35.36
N LYS A 6 -24.89 -16.77 -34.28
CA LYS A 6 -24.47 -15.38 -34.12
C LYS A 6 -23.96 -15.08 -32.71
N VAL A 7 -22.95 -14.23 -32.61
CA VAL A 7 -22.44 -13.58 -31.39
C VAL A 7 -22.69 -12.09 -31.54
N ASP A 8 -23.40 -11.47 -30.59
CA ASP A 8 -23.79 -10.05 -30.60
C ASP A 8 -24.47 -9.60 -31.90
N GLY A 9 -25.20 -10.51 -32.53
CA GLY A 9 -25.89 -10.30 -33.80
C GLY A 9 -25.02 -10.50 -35.05
N ALA A 10 -23.70 -10.63 -34.92
CA ALA A 10 -22.78 -10.94 -36.01
C ALA A 10 -22.68 -12.45 -36.27
N ASN A 11 -22.57 -12.86 -37.54
CA ASN A 11 -22.51 -14.28 -37.91
C ASN A 11 -21.19 -14.92 -37.47
N VAL A 12 -21.26 -16.10 -36.84
CA VAL A 12 -20.10 -16.95 -36.55
C VAL A 12 -20.13 -18.13 -37.51
N GLY A 13 -19.16 -18.14 -38.43
CA GLY A 13 -19.08 -19.15 -39.49
C GLY A 13 -20.19 -19.05 -40.53
N ALA A 14 -20.17 -19.99 -41.49
CA ALA A 14 -21.22 -20.15 -42.48
C ALA A 14 -22.48 -20.78 -41.86
N GLU A 15 -23.62 -20.63 -42.51
CA GLU A 15 -24.87 -21.26 -42.09
C GLU A 15 -24.77 -22.79 -42.16
N ASP A 16 -25.18 -23.46 -41.09
CA ASP A 16 -25.19 -24.91 -41.01
C ASP A 16 -26.45 -25.49 -41.69
N MET A 17 -26.25 -26.38 -42.64
CA MET A 17 -27.32 -27.00 -43.43
C MET A 17 -27.63 -28.44 -43.00
N ALA A 18 -26.96 -28.99 -41.99
CA ALA A 18 -27.10 -30.38 -41.55
C ALA A 18 -27.40 -30.50 -40.04
N ALA A 19 -28.40 -31.31 -39.69
CA ALA A 19 -28.71 -31.60 -38.28
C ALA A 19 -27.83 -32.78 -37.77
N PRO A 20 -27.36 -32.76 -36.51
CA PRO A 20 -27.54 -31.71 -35.50
C PRO A 20 -26.69 -30.46 -35.81
N TYR A 21 -27.33 -29.28 -35.74
CA TYR A 21 -26.69 -28.02 -36.11
C TYR A 21 -25.67 -27.57 -35.06
N SER A 22 -24.44 -27.25 -35.45
CA SER A 22 -23.37 -26.83 -34.53
C SER A 22 -22.29 -25.96 -35.18
N ILE A 23 -21.58 -25.17 -34.37
CA ILE A 23 -20.42 -24.38 -34.80
C ILE A 23 -19.37 -24.35 -33.68
N SER A 24 -18.10 -24.14 -34.04
CA SER A 24 -17.04 -23.80 -33.08
C SER A 24 -16.80 -22.29 -33.06
N TRP A 25 -16.69 -21.70 -31.88
CA TRP A 25 -16.38 -20.28 -31.69
C TRP A 25 -15.04 -20.13 -30.96
N ASP A 26 -14.06 -19.50 -31.61
CA ASP A 26 -12.77 -19.16 -31.01
C ASP A 26 -12.89 -17.88 -30.17
N THR A 27 -12.96 -18.04 -28.85
CA THR A 27 -13.13 -16.93 -27.92
C THR A 27 -11.90 -16.06 -27.79
N SER A 28 -10.70 -16.51 -28.18
CA SER A 28 -9.45 -15.74 -28.05
C SER A 28 -9.43 -14.48 -28.93
N THR A 29 -10.28 -14.46 -29.96
CA THR A 29 -10.46 -13.33 -30.88
C THR A 29 -11.62 -12.41 -30.49
N ALA A 30 -12.42 -12.79 -29.50
CA ALA A 30 -13.49 -11.97 -28.95
C ALA A 30 -12.97 -11.09 -27.81
N SER A 31 -13.55 -9.89 -27.67
CA SER A 31 -13.29 -9.02 -26.53
C SER A 31 -13.72 -9.71 -25.24
N ASN A 32 -13.01 -9.48 -24.13
CA ASN A 32 -13.51 -9.94 -22.84
C ASN A 32 -14.80 -9.18 -22.47
N GLY A 33 -15.77 -9.88 -21.87
CA GLY A 33 -17.07 -9.32 -21.49
C GLY A 33 -18.25 -10.22 -21.83
N THR A 34 -19.46 -9.71 -21.61
CA THR A 34 -20.70 -10.42 -21.92
C THR A 34 -21.00 -10.38 -23.41
N HIS A 35 -21.31 -11.53 -23.98
CA HIS A 35 -21.74 -11.74 -25.35
C HIS A 35 -23.12 -12.40 -25.40
N SER A 36 -23.92 -12.00 -26.37
CA SER A 36 -25.24 -12.56 -26.64
C SER A 36 -25.18 -13.55 -27.81
N LEU A 37 -25.38 -14.84 -27.53
CA LEU A 37 -25.46 -15.89 -28.55
C LEU A 37 -26.90 -16.07 -29.03
N THR A 38 -27.11 -16.10 -30.34
CA THR A 38 -28.41 -16.42 -30.95
C THR A 38 -28.25 -17.37 -32.13
N ALA A 39 -29.28 -18.14 -32.43
CA ALA A 39 -29.37 -18.97 -33.63
C ALA A 39 -30.58 -18.52 -34.46
N VAL A 40 -30.39 -18.36 -35.78
CA VAL A 40 -31.45 -18.03 -36.73
C VAL A 40 -31.73 -19.24 -37.59
N ALA A 41 -32.86 -19.89 -37.37
CA ALA A 41 -33.32 -21.00 -38.20
C ALA A 41 -34.07 -20.46 -39.42
N ARG A 42 -33.79 -21.03 -40.61
CA ARG A 42 -34.51 -20.75 -41.86
C ARG A 42 -35.10 -22.02 -42.45
N ASP A 43 -36.37 -21.98 -42.84
CA ASP A 43 -37.03 -23.10 -43.53
C ASP A 43 -36.72 -23.14 -45.05
N ALA A 44 -37.35 -24.04 -45.80
CA ALA A 44 -37.16 -24.14 -47.25
C ALA A 44 -37.86 -23.03 -48.05
N ALA A 45 -38.85 -22.36 -47.46
CA ALA A 45 -39.58 -21.24 -48.04
C ALA A 45 -38.93 -19.88 -47.75
N GLY A 46 -37.85 -19.87 -46.95
CA GLY A 46 -37.09 -18.67 -46.60
C GLY A 46 -37.57 -17.98 -45.32
N ASN A 47 -38.57 -18.52 -44.62
CA ASN A 47 -39.04 -17.95 -43.35
C ASN A 47 -37.98 -18.15 -42.28
N VAL A 48 -37.76 -17.13 -41.44
CA VAL A 48 -36.75 -17.14 -40.39
C VAL A 48 -37.36 -16.99 -39.00
N LYS A 49 -36.74 -17.63 -38.01
CA LYS A 49 -37.01 -17.40 -36.59
C LYS A 49 -35.71 -17.40 -35.80
N THR A 50 -35.53 -16.39 -34.95
CA THR A 50 -34.37 -16.27 -34.06
C THR A 50 -34.69 -16.88 -32.70
N SER A 51 -33.74 -17.62 -32.13
CA SER A 51 -33.82 -18.14 -30.77
C SER A 51 -33.88 -17.01 -29.74
N ALA A 52 -34.24 -17.34 -28.49
CA ALA A 52 -33.86 -16.47 -27.38
C ALA A 52 -32.35 -16.28 -27.34
N ALA A 53 -31.90 -15.11 -26.86
CA ALA A 53 -30.49 -14.84 -26.63
C ALA A 53 -29.99 -15.65 -25.43
N VAL A 54 -28.84 -16.29 -25.58
CA VAL A 54 -28.09 -16.91 -24.48
C VAL A 54 -26.92 -15.99 -24.17
N SER A 55 -26.90 -15.45 -22.96
CA SER A 55 -25.80 -14.60 -22.49
C SER A 55 -24.65 -15.48 -22.02
N VAL A 56 -23.44 -15.24 -22.52
CA VAL A 56 -22.21 -15.92 -22.12
C VAL A 56 -21.13 -14.87 -21.85
N THR A 57 -20.14 -15.20 -21.01
CA THR A 57 -19.02 -14.28 -20.74
C THR A 57 -17.74 -14.85 -21.35
N VAL A 58 -17.07 -14.06 -22.19
CA VAL A 58 -15.72 -14.35 -22.66
C VAL A 58 -14.72 -13.72 -21.69
N ALA A 59 -13.78 -14.54 -21.24
CA ALA A 59 -12.81 -14.19 -20.21
C ALA A 59 -11.45 -14.77 -20.61
N ASN A 60 -10.80 -14.17 -21.61
CA ASN A 60 -9.45 -14.54 -22.04
C ASN A 60 -8.41 -13.96 -21.08
N ALA A 61 -7.37 -14.73 -20.77
CA ALA A 61 -6.24 -14.24 -19.98
C ALA A 61 -5.48 -13.16 -20.76
N THR A 62 -5.16 -12.04 -20.11
CA THR A 62 -4.36 -10.97 -20.72
C THR A 62 -2.90 -11.12 -20.32
N THR A 63 -2.00 -11.14 -21.31
CA THR A 63 -0.55 -11.22 -21.07
C THR A 63 0.07 -9.82 -21.04
N GLY A 64 0.96 -9.57 -20.09
CA GLY A 64 1.75 -8.35 -19.97
C GLY A 64 3.24 -8.65 -19.82
N THR A 65 4.08 -7.65 -20.09
CA THR A 65 5.53 -7.72 -19.89
C THR A 65 6.00 -6.49 -19.11
N ILE A 66 6.93 -6.69 -18.17
CA ILE A 66 7.53 -5.62 -17.37
C ILE A 66 9.04 -5.80 -17.24
N ARG A 67 9.78 -4.71 -17.09
CA ARG A 67 11.22 -4.70 -16.80
C ARG A 67 11.48 -4.14 -15.41
N LEU A 68 12.22 -4.90 -14.61
CA LEU A 68 12.53 -4.58 -13.22
C LEU A 68 14.03 -4.31 -13.08
N SER A 69 14.39 -3.19 -12.46
CA SER A 69 15.78 -2.87 -12.17
C SER A 69 16.23 -3.53 -10.85
N PRO A 70 17.44 -4.10 -10.78
CA PRO A 70 17.97 -4.63 -9.53
C PRO A 70 18.58 -3.54 -8.65
N GLN A 71 18.83 -3.87 -7.39
CA GLN A 71 20.06 -3.45 -6.71
C GLN A 71 21.15 -4.48 -7.03
N ASP A 72 22.37 -4.05 -7.36
CA ASP A 72 23.46 -4.96 -7.70
C ASP A 72 24.79 -4.63 -6.98
N THR A 73 25.65 -5.64 -6.87
CA THR A 73 27.03 -5.49 -6.41
C THR A 73 27.86 -6.68 -6.86
N THR A 74 29.17 -6.48 -6.98
CA THR A 74 30.13 -7.58 -7.05
C THR A 74 30.56 -7.96 -5.62
N LEU A 75 30.59 -9.26 -5.32
CA LEU A 75 31.32 -9.80 -4.18
C LEU A 75 32.76 -10.11 -4.63
N ASN A 76 33.74 -9.75 -3.81
CA ASN A 76 35.17 -9.96 -4.06
C ASN A 76 35.85 -10.66 -2.88
N LEU A 77 37.10 -11.10 -3.02
CA LEU A 77 37.92 -11.75 -1.99
C LEU A 77 38.37 -10.79 -0.85
N ASP A 78 37.64 -9.71 -0.63
CA ASP A 78 37.98 -8.63 0.30
C ASP A 78 36.75 -8.14 1.09
N THR A 79 36.97 -7.14 1.95
CA THR A 79 35.95 -6.53 2.80
C THR A 79 35.31 -5.28 2.19
N MET A 80 35.54 -5.00 0.91
CA MET A 80 34.97 -3.84 0.23
C MET A 80 33.59 -4.17 -0.33
N ASN A 81 32.71 -3.18 -0.33
CA ASN A 81 31.44 -3.22 -1.02
C ASN A 81 31.58 -2.50 -2.36
N TYR A 82 31.04 -3.09 -3.43
CA TYR A 82 31.18 -2.60 -4.80
C TYR A 82 29.83 -2.17 -5.40
N SER A 83 28.82 -1.87 -4.56
CA SER A 83 27.49 -1.46 -5.03
C SER A 83 27.45 -0.05 -5.62
N ALA A 84 28.55 0.70 -5.54
CA ALA A 84 28.69 2.02 -6.14
C ALA A 84 29.53 2.00 -7.44
N ASP A 85 30.04 0.84 -7.83
CA ASP A 85 30.93 0.71 -8.99
C ASP A 85 30.12 0.63 -10.28
N PRO A 86 30.56 1.27 -11.38
CA PRO A 86 29.84 1.27 -12.66
C PRO A 86 29.90 -0.06 -13.44
N SER A 87 30.54 -1.08 -12.86
CA SER A 87 30.75 -2.39 -13.47
C SER A 87 30.60 -3.54 -12.48
N LEU A 88 29.95 -4.61 -12.94
CA LEU A 88 29.86 -5.88 -12.25
C LEU A 88 30.88 -6.87 -12.84
N MET A 89 31.41 -7.77 -12.02
CA MET A 89 32.47 -8.69 -12.45
C MET A 89 32.19 -10.13 -12.03
N THR A 90 32.38 -11.05 -12.99
CA THR A 90 32.66 -12.46 -12.70
C THR A 90 34.12 -12.72 -12.99
N TYR A 91 34.82 -13.41 -12.08
CA TYR A 91 36.25 -13.63 -12.13
C TYR A 91 36.64 -14.96 -11.50
N THR A 92 37.54 -15.68 -12.17
CA THR A 92 38.18 -16.89 -11.66
C THR A 92 39.65 -16.62 -11.37
N TRP A 93 40.01 -16.68 -10.09
CA TRP A 93 41.38 -16.58 -9.60
C TRP A 93 41.49 -17.07 -8.15
N PRO A 94 42.47 -17.93 -7.81
CA PRO A 94 43.33 -18.69 -8.71
C PRO A 94 42.55 -19.69 -9.60
N ALA A 95 43.26 -20.46 -10.42
CA ALA A 95 42.68 -21.40 -11.36
C ALA A 95 41.75 -22.37 -10.62
N ASN A 96 40.57 -22.57 -11.20
CA ASN A 96 39.50 -23.40 -10.67
C ASN A 96 38.90 -22.90 -9.34
N GLN A 97 39.02 -21.60 -9.05
CA GLN A 97 38.43 -20.97 -7.86
C GLN A 97 37.72 -19.67 -8.20
N VAL A 98 36.52 -19.52 -7.65
CA VAL A 98 35.73 -18.30 -7.77
C VAL A 98 36.40 -17.18 -6.97
N ALA A 99 36.69 -16.06 -7.62
CA ALA A 99 37.20 -14.85 -6.97
C ALA A 99 36.10 -13.78 -6.82
N ASN A 100 35.19 -13.72 -7.78
CA ASN A 100 34.08 -12.77 -7.77
C ASN A 100 32.75 -13.46 -8.04
N ALA A 101 31.68 -12.88 -7.53
CA ALA A 101 30.32 -13.26 -7.90
C ALA A 101 29.46 -12.00 -7.96
N ILE A 102 28.47 -11.97 -8.85
CA ILE A 102 27.55 -10.84 -8.94
C ILE A 102 26.31 -11.18 -8.13
N VAL A 103 25.89 -10.29 -7.24
CA VAL A 103 24.65 -10.43 -6.48
C VAL A 103 23.68 -9.35 -6.90
N MET A 104 22.43 -9.74 -7.15
CA MET A 104 21.35 -8.86 -7.55
C MET A 104 20.11 -9.11 -6.69
N LYS A 105 19.38 -8.05 -6.35
CA LYS A 105 18.09 -8.14 -5.66
C LYS A 105 17.05 -7.33 -6.41
N PHE A 106 15.92 -7.96 -6.72
CA PHE A 106 14.84 -7.35 -7.48
C PHE A 106 13.63 -7.07 -6.60
N ASP A 107 13.01 -5.93 -6.81
CA ASP A 107 11.67 -5.62 -6.32
C ASP A 107 10.64 -6.11 -7.34
N LEU A 108 9.81 -7.07 -6.94
CA LEU A 108 8.76 -7.64 -7.80
C LEU A 108 7.43 -6.91 -7.69
N THR A 109 7.29 -5.93 -6.79
CA THR A 109 6.04 -5.17 -6.58
C THR A 109 5.45 -4.51 -7.84
N PRO A 110 6.24 -4.18 -8.90
CA PRO A 110 5.65 -3.65 -10.13
C PRO A 110 4.90 -4.69 -10.99
N ILE A 111 5.09 -6.00 -10.75
CA ILE A 111 4.26 -7.03 -11.40
C ILE A 111 2.84 -6.93 -10.82
N PRO A 112 1.77 -6.89 -11.63
CA PRO A 112 0.43 -6.66 -11.08
C PRO A 112 -0.05 -7.84 -10.22
N THR A 113 -0.74 -7.53 -9.13
CA THR A 113 -1.28 -8.53 -8.20
C THR A 113 -2.26 -9.49 -8.89
N GLY A 114 -2.20 -10.78 -8.53
CA GLY A 114 -2.99 -11.84 -9.17
C GLY A 114 -2.37 -12.37 -10.47
N ALA A 115 -1.34 -11.72 -11.01
CA ALA A 115 -0.62 -12.21 -12.17
C ALA A 115 -0.02 -13.61 -11.91
N THR A 116 0.02 -14.43 -12.94
CA THR A 116 0.83 -15.64 -13.00
C THR A 116 2.08 -15.32 -13.80
N VAL A 117 3.26 -15.42 -13.18
CA VAL A 117 4.54 -15.24 -13.90
C VAL A 117 4.71 -16.38 -14.90
N GLN A 118 4.78 -16.04 -16.18
CA GLN A 118 4.91 -16.98 -17.29
C GLN A 118 6.36 -17.19 -17.69
N ALA A 119 7.15 -16.11 -17.74
CA ALA A 119 8.57 -16.16 -18.05
C ALA A 119 9.32 -15.05 -17.32
N ALA A 120 10.57 -15.30 -16.97
CA ALA A 120 11.47 -14.25 -16.50
C ALA A 120 12.89 -14.45 -17.03
N THR A 121 13.42 -13.41 -17.66
CA THR A 121 14.74 -13.38 -18.29
C THR A 121 15.57 -12.26 -17.68
N LEU A 122 16.73 -12.59 -17.13
CA LEU A 122 17.70 -11.63 -16.61
C LEU A 122 18.60 -11.16 -17.74
N HIS A 123 18.77 -9.85 -17.89
CA HIS A 123 19.59 -9.20 -18.93
C HIS A 123 20.75 -8.42 -18.30
N LEU A 124 21.99 -8.72 -18.71
CA LEU A 124 23.18 -7.94 -18.38
C LEU A 124 23.95 -7.61 -19.66
N SER A 125 24.39 -6.36 -19.81
CA SER A 125 25.24 -5.96 -20.94
C SER A 125 26.71 -6.23 -20.65
N LEU A 126 27.32 -7.14 -21.41
CA LEU A 126 28.77 -7.37 -21.38
C LEU A 126 29.49 -6.13 -21.94
N THR A 127 30.42 -5.58 -21.17
CA THR A 127 31.20 -4.38 -21.53
C THR A 127 32.66 -4.69 -21.84
N ALA A 128 33.24 -5.71 -21.20
CA ALA A 128 34.61 -6.16 -21.44
C ALA A 128 34.84 -7.62 -21.02
N SER A 129 35.92 -8.23 -21.48
CA SER A 129 36.32 -9.60 -21.14
C SER A 129 37.84 -9.76 -21.12
N ASP A 130 38.30 -10.87 -20.53
CA ASP A 130 39.72 -11.25 -20.54
C ASP A 130 40.32 -11.42 -21.95
N SER A 131 41.65 -11.42 -22.02
CA SER A 131 42.43 -11.65 -23.25
C SER A 131 42.88 -13.11 -23.44
N GLN A 132 42.40 -14.05 -22.62
CA GLN A 132 42.82 -15.46 -22.67
C GLN A 132 42.30 -16.17 -23.94
N PRO A 133 42.90 -17.28 -24.38
CA PRO A 133 42.56 -17.88 -25.68
C PRO A 133 41.19 -18.57 -25.72
N GLU A 134 40.61 -18.98 -24.59
CA GLU A 134 39.33 -19.69 -24.62
C GLU A 134 38.17 -18.75 -24.97
N PRO A 135 37.24 -19.18 -25.84
CA PRO A 135 36.23 -18.30 -26.42
C PRO A 135 35.12 -17.94 -25.45
N THR A 136 34.83 -18.80 -24.46
CA THR A 136 33.67 -18.66 -23.58
C THR A 136 34.04 -18.81 -22.12
N TYR A 137 33.24 -18.18 -21.26
CA TYR A 137 33.35 -18.25 -19.81
C TYR A 137 31.97 -18.58 -19.24
N THR A 138 31.86 -19.66 -18.47
CA THR A 138 30.55 -20.17 -18.04
C THR A 138 30.07 -19.41 -16.81
N ILE A 139 28.91 -18.76 -16.92
CA ILE A 139 28.29 -18.04 -15.81
C ILE A 139 26.95 -18.70 -15.50
N THR A 140 26.79 -19.12 -14.25
CA THR A 140 25.59 -19.80 -13.76
C THR A 140 24.73 -18.88 -12.92
N ALA A 141 23.40 -18.98 -13.06
CA ALA A 141 22.45 -18.19 -12.29
C ALA A 141 21.84 -19.02 -11.16
N HIS A 142 21.89 -18.51 -9.94
CA HIS A 142 21.44 -19.19 -8.74
C HIS A 142 20.54 -18.29 -7.91
N ARG A 143 19.51 -18.85 -7.26
CA ARG A 143 18.87 -18.13 -6.15
C ARG A 143 19.74 -18.19 -4.91
N ILE A 144 19.76 -17.11 -4.15
CA ILE A 144 20.37 -17.09 -2.82
C ILE A 144 19.43 -17.79 -1.84
N ILE A 145 20.01 -18.52 -0.88
CA ILE A 145 19.34 -19.25 0.19
C ILE A 145 19.95 -18.88 1.54
N ASN A 146 19.20 -19.06 2.63
CA ASN A 146 19.62 -18.85 4.03
C ASN A 146 19.93 -17.41 4.46
N LYS A 147 20.45 -16.56 3.57
CA LYS A 147 20.92 -15.20 3.89
C LYS A 147 20.22 -14.17 3.01
N ASN A 148 19.80 -13.06 3.61
CA ASN A 148 19.17 -11.95 2.89
C ASN A 148 20.18 -10.81 2.73
N PRO A 149 20.92 -10.72 1.61
CA PRO A 149 21.95 -9.70 1.44
C PRO A 149 21.38 -8.28 1.41
N ALA A 150 22.05 -7.38 2.12
CA ALA A 150 21.85 -5.94 1.99
C ALA A 150 22.90 -5.40 1.00
N ILE A 151 22.49 -5.23 -0.26
CA ILE A 151 23.37 -4.97 -1.40
C ILE A 151 24.33 -3.80 -1.18
N SER A 152 23.84 -2.72 -0.54
CA SER A 152 24.62 -1.51 -0.23
C SER A 152 25.76 -1.71 0.79
N SER A 153 25.89 -2.92 1.36
CA SER A 153 26.86 -3.22 2.41
C SER A 153 27.44 -4.63 2.32
N ALA A 154 26.97 -5.47 1.39
CA ALA A 154 27.46 -6.83 1.22
C ALA A 154 28.91 -6.84 0.73
N THR A 155 29.70 -7.78 1.25
CA THR A 155 31.11 -8.00 0.90
C THR A 155 31.34 -9.49 0.68
N GLY A 156 32.55 -9.91 0.29
CA GLY A 156 32.84 -11.35 0.18
C GLY A 156 32.73 -12.12 1.49
N PHE A 157 32.84 -11.42 2.63
CA PHE A 157 32.77 -11.99 3.97
C PHE A 157 31.38 -11.91 4.59
N THR A 158 30.65 -10.81 4.38
CA THR A 158 29.39 -10.52 5.08
C THR A 158 28.26 -10.22 4.11
N PHE A 159 27.05 -10.71 4.39
CA PHE A 159 25.90 -10.46 3.51
C PHE A 159 25.24 -9.10 3.74
N ASN A 160 25.47 -8.47 4.91
CA ASN A 160 24.85 -7.21 5.30
C ASN A 160 25.85 -6.21 5.94
N GLY A 161 27.15 -6.39 5.68
CA GLY A 161 28.22 -5.59 6.29
C GLY A 161 28.55 -5.94 7.74
N VAL A 162 27.80 -6.85 8.39
CA VAL A 162 27.98 -7.20 9.80
C VAL A 162 28.06 -8.71 10.02
N THR A 163 27.08 -9.46 9.52
CA THR A 163 26.95 -10.90 9.69
C THR A 163 27.56 -11.65 8.50
N GLY A 164 28.36 -12.66 8.81
CA GLY A 164 29.03 -13.48 7.83
C GLY A 164 28.08 -14.30 6.94
N TRP A 165 28.49 -14.50 5.70
CA TRP A 165 28.02 -15.60 4.86
C TRP A 165 28.37 -16.95 5.52
N THR A 166 27.70 -18.02 5.12
CA THR A 166 28.00 -19.37 5.57
C THR A 166 29.39 -19.78 5.09
N ALA A 167 30.25 -20.15 6.05
CA ALA A 167 31.64 -20.52 5.77
C ALA A 167 31.72 -21.73 4.83
N ASN A 168 32.72 -21.71 3.95
CA ASN A 168 32.98 -22.78 2.99
C ASN A 168 34.46 -22.75 2.56
N THR A 169 34.88 -23.73 1.74
CA THR A 169 36.26 -23.89 1.28
C THR A 169 36.41 -23.77 -0.25
N CYS A 170 35.41 -23.21 -0.95
CA CYS A 170 35.43 -23.18 -2.42
C CYS A 170 36.50 -22.25 -3.00
N CYS A 171 36.85 -21.24 -2.23
CA CYS A 171 37.35 -19.98 -2.76
C CYS A 171 38.60 -19.57 -2.00
N PHE A 172 39.42 -18.75 -2.64
CA PHE A 172 40.73 -18.41 -2.14
C PHE A 172 40.66 -17.87 -0.70
N ASN A 173 41.59 -18.30 0.16
CA ASN A 173 41.62 -17.98 1.60
C ASN A 173 40.32 -18.25 2.36
N ASN A 174 39.48 -19.18 1.88
CA ASN A 174 38.17 -19.50 2.47
C ASN A 174 37.22 -18.30 2.56
N VAL A 175 37.35 -17.31 1.67
CA VAL A 175 36.38 -16.21 1.59
C VAL A 175 35.04 -16.78 1.10
N PRO A 176 33.93 -16.61 1.85
CA PRO A 176 32.70 -17.34 1.54
C PRO A 176 32.04 -17.04 0.20
N LEU A 177 32.03 -15.77 -0.27
CA LEU A 177 31.40 -15.34 -1.53
C LEU A 177 29.97 -15.88 -1.75
N ALA A 178 29.20 -16.04 -0.67
CA ALA A 178 27.87 -16.66 -0.65
C ALA A 178 27.78 -18.10 -1.20
N GLN A 179 28.89 -18.81 -1.41
CA GLN A 179 28.90 -20.07 -2.16
C GLN A 179 28.21 -21.25 -1.45
N ALA A 180 28.11 -21.20 -0.11
CA ALA A 180 27.28 -22.13 0.66
C ALA A 180 25.83 -21.67 0.85
N ASP A 181 25.50 -20.47 0.34
CA ASP A 181 24.21 -19.79 0.48
C ASP A 181 23.55 -19.59 -0.89
N ILE A 182 23.85 -20.46 -1.86
CA ILE A 182 23.18 -20.52 -3.16
C ILE A 182 22.57 -21.89 -3.41
N ALA A 183 21.43 -21.93 -4.08
CA ALA A 183 20.84 -23.19 -4.56
C ALA A 183 21.55 -23.71 -5.82
N ALA A 184 21.11 -24.85 -6.34
CA ALA A 184 21.53 -25.31 -7.68
C ALA A 184 21.23 -24.25 -8.75
N ALA A 185 22.06 -24.23 -9.81
CA ALA A 185 21.88 -23.30 -10.92
C ALA A 185 20.54 -23.54 -11.60
N VAL A 186 19.77 -22.48 -11.86
CA VAL A 186 18.55 -22.55 -12.66
C VAL A 186 18.84 -22.36 -14.15
N ASP A 187 19.98 -21.74 -14.46
CA ASP A 187 20.49 -21.58 -15.82
C ASP A 187 22.02 -21.49 -15.82
N SER A 188 22.62 -21.91 -16.94
CA SER A 188 24.06 -21.91 -17.18
C SER A 188 24.34 -21.43 -18.59
N ARG A 189 25.16 -20.39 -18.73
CA ARG A 189 25.44 -19.75 -20.02
C ARG A 189 26.93 -19.69 -20.28
N ALA A 190 27.35 -20.21 -21.44
CA ALA A 190 28.70 -20.00 -21.96
C ALA A 190 28.78 -18.60 -22.58
N VAL A 191 29.27 -17.62 -21.82
CA VAL A 191 29.33 -16.22 -22.26
C VAL A 191 30.58 -15.99 -23.11
N ASP A 192 30.37 -15.63 -24.37
CA ASP A 192 31.43 -15.25 -25.30
C ASP A 192 32.10 -13.90 -24.92
N LYS A 193 32.97 -13.40 -25.78
CA LYS A 193 33.71 -12.14 -25.58
C LYS A 193 33.06 -10.94 -26.26
N THR A 194 31.95 -11.13 -26.96
CA THR A 194 31.32 -10.10 -27.78
C THR A 194 30.51 -9.17 -26.87
N PRO A 195 30.83 -7.87 -26.78
CA PRO A 195 30.06 -6.91 -25.99
C PRO A 195 28.59 -6.87 -26.41
N GLY A 196 27.70 -6.62 -25.45
CA GLY A 196 26.25 -6.59 -25.67
C GLY A 196 25.48 -7.46 -24.69
N ASP A 197 24.17 -7.52 -24.90
CA ASP A 197 23.23 -8.17 -23.98
C ASP A 197 23.47 -9.68 -23.86
N LYS A 198 23.50 -10.16 -22.62
CA LYS A 198 23.61 -11.58 -22.26
C LYS A 198 22.47 -11.90 -21.32
N THR A 199 21.85 -13.07 -21.52
CA THR A 199 20.59 -13.41 -20.87
C THR A 199 20.65 -14.73 -20.10
N TRP A 200 19.97 -14.78 -18.96
CA TRP A 200 19.74 -16.01 -18.20
C TRP A 200 18.24 -16.22 -17.97
N THR A 201 17.77 -17.45 -18.16
CA THR A 201 16.38 -17.81 -17.84
C THR A 201 16.25 -18.06 -16.34
N VAL A 202 15.48 -17.20 -15.65
CA VAL A 202 15.34 -17.24 -14.19
C VAL A 202 13.88 -17.38 -13.75
N THR A 203 13.00 -17.81 -14.68
CA THR A 203 11.56 -17.98 -14.47
C THR A 203 11.21 -18.68 -13.16
N SER A 204 11.87 -19.80 -12.84
CA SER A 204 11.58 -20.58 -11.63
C SER A 204 11.92 -19.83 -10.34
N ILE A 205 12.97 -19.01 -10.35
CA ILE A 205 13.36 -18.16 -9.22
C ILE A 205 12.28 -17.10 -9.00
N VAL A 206 11.86 -16.41 -10.07
CA VAL A 206 10.89 -15.33 -9.99
C VAL A 206 9.50 -15.85 -9.64
N GLN A 207 9.08 -17.02 -10.15
CA GLN A 207 7.84 -17.68 -9.74
C GLN A 207 7.85 -18.06 -8.26
N GLN A 208 8.98 -18.53 -7.73
CA GLN A 208 9.11 -18.81 -6.30
C GLN A 208 9.02 -17.54 -5.46
N TRP A 209 9.70 -16.46 -5.86
CA TRP A 209 9.61 -15.17 -5.18
C TRP A 209 8.21 -14.60 -5.24
N TRP A 210 7.52 -14.76 -6.37
CA TRP A 210 6.17 -14.28 -6.56
C TRP A 210 5.16 -15.02 -5.69
N THR A 211 5.25 -16.35 -5.62
CA THR A 211 4.36 -17.19 -4.81
C THR A 211 4.72 -17.17 -3.33
N THR A 212 5.98 -16.89 -2.98
CA THR A 212 6.47 -16.79 -1.60
C THR A 212 7.42 -15.60 -1.48
N PRO A 213 6.92 -14.37 -1.27
CA PRO A 213 7.74 -13.15 -1.25
C PRO A 213 8.91 -13.16 -0.27
N THR A 214 8.76 -13.83 0.87
CA THR A 214 9.83 -14.00 1.87
C THR A 214 11.01 -14.84 1.37
N SER A 215 10.84 -15.60 0.28
CA SER A 215 11.91 -16.35 -0.36
C SER A 215 12.78 -15.51 -1.29
N ASN A 216 12.41 -14.24 -1.54
CA ASN A 216 13.20 -13.31 -2.34
C ASN A 216 14.42 -12.82 -1.56
N LEU A 217 15.46 -13.64 -1.57
CA LEU A 217 16.79 -13.34 -1.04
C LEU A 217 17.73 -12.79 -2.12
N GLY A 218 17.25 -12.60 -3.34
CA GLY A 218 18.07 -12.21 -4.48
C GLY A 218 18.70 -13.38 -5.22
N LEU A 219 19.42 -13.05 -6.28
CA LEU A 219 20.04 -13.94 -7.24
C LEU A 219 21.55 -13.69 -7.26
N LEU A 220 22.31 -14.75 -7.49
CA LEU A 220 23.75 -14.71 -7.69
C LEU A 220 24.10 -15.25 -9.08
N LEU A 221 24.87 -14.48 -9.85
CA LEU A 221 25.57 -14.98 -11.02
C LEU A 221 26.97 -15.40 -10.60
N ASN A 222 27.27 -16.69 -10.76
CA ASN A 222 28.50 -17.28 -10.28
C ASN A 222 29.55 -17.33 -11.39
N SER A 223 30.80 -17.16 -10.98
CA SER A 223 31.96 -17.30 -11.84
C SER A 223 32.22 -18.75 -12.22
N ASP A 224 32.93 -18.95 -13.32
CA ASP A 224 33.31 -20.28 -13.81
C ASP A 224 34.37 -20.90 -12.88
N ALA A 225 33.92 -21.73 -11.93
CA ALA A 225 34.79 -22.42 -11.00
C ALA A 225 35.71 -23.48 -11.67
N SER A 226 35.58 -23.71 -12.98
CA SER A 226 36.45 -24.61 -13.75
C SER A 226 37.44 -23.87 -14.66
N ALA A 227 37.34 -22.55 -14.75
CA ALA A 227 38.21 -21.75 -15.60
C ALA A 227 39.63 -21.65 -15.03
N LEU A 228 40.60 -21.41 -15.91
CA LEU A 228 41.98 -21.14 -15.53
C LEU A 228 42.11 -19.74 -14.90
N ASN A 229 43.31 -19.42 -14.40
CA ASN A 229 43.61 -18.11 -13.81
C ASN A 229 43.25 -16.96 -14.75
N ASP A 230 42.86 -15.83 -14.16
CA ASP A 230 42.71 -14.53 -14.83
C ASP A 230 41.62 -14.50 -15.91
N ARG A 231 40.54 -15.27 -15.72
CA ARG A 231 39.39 -15.35 -16.62
C ARG A 231 38.23 -14.52 -16.08
N TYR A 232 37.78 -13.50 -16.83
CA TYR A 232 36.72 -12.58 -16.39
C TYR A 232 35.73 -12.14 -17.47
N ARG A 233 34.56 -11.70 -17.00
CA ARG A 233 33.56 -10.94 -17.76
C ARG A 233 33.15 -9.73 -16.93
N TYR A 234 33.17 -8.55 -17.55
CA TYR A 234 32.65 -7.32 -16.98
C TYR A 234 31.30 -6.99 -17.61
N PHE A 235 30.34 -6.66 -16.75
CA PHE A 235 29.02 -6.20 -17.14
C PHE A 235 28.79 -4.78 -16.63
N ALA A 236 27.90 -4.03 -17.27
CA ALA A 236 27.43 -2.77 -16.71
C ALA A 236 26.62 -3.03 -15.42
N SER A 237 26.82 -2.21 -14.39
CA SER A 237 25.99 -2.18 -13.17
C SER A 237 24.87 -1.14 -13.27
N MET A 238 24.08 -0.99 -12.21
CA MET A 238 23.10 0.09 -12.08
C MET A 238 23.74 1.50 -12.00
N GLU A 239 25.02 1.60 -11.66
CA GLU A 239 25.78 2.85 -11.58
C GLU A 239 26.44 3.21 -12.91
N ASN A 240 26.30 2.35 -13.93
CA ASN A 240 26.84 2.65 -15.24
C ASN A 240 26.24 3.96 -15.79
N ALA A 241 27.11 4.82 -16.30
CA ALA A 241 26.73 6.13 -16.83
C ALA A 241 25.77 6.01 -18.02
N ASN A 242 25.86 4.92 -18.81
CA ASN A 242 24.90 4.65 -19.87
C ASN A 242 23.74 3.80 -19.34
N ALA A 243 22.60 4.44 -19.12
CA ALA A 243 21.39 3.78 -18.63
C ALA A 243 20.88 2.65 -19.53
N THR A 244 21.19 2.65 -20.84
CA THR A 244 20.74 1.59 -21.76
C THR A 244 21.49 0.27 -21.59
N LEU A 245 22.63 0.28 -20.89
CA LEU A 245 23.43 -0.92 -20.63
C LEU A 245 23.11 -1.56 -19.27
N ARG A 246 22.36 -0.85 -18.42
CA ARG A 246 22.06 -1.29 -17.04
C ARG A 246 21.28 -2.60 -17.03
N PRO A 247 21.52 -3.46 -16.04
CA PRO A 247 20.86 -4.74 -15.96
C PRO A 247 19.37 -4.58 -15.65
N TYR A 248 18.58 -5.54 -16.14
CA TYR A 248 17.16 -5.61 -15.82
C TYR A 248 16.65 -7.04 -15.88
N LEU A 249 15.55 -7.30 -15.19
CA LEU A 249 14.79 -8.53 -15.26
C LEU A 249 13.53 -8.28 -16.07
N GLU A 250 13.40 -8.93 -17.22
CA GLU A 250 12.18 -8.90 -18.03
C GLU A 250 11.25 -10.03 -17.58
N VAL A 251 10.05 -9.68 -17.12
CA VAL A 251 9.05 -10.64 -16.64
C VAL A 251 7.82 -10.55 -17.53
N THR A 252 7.46 -11.68 -18.13
CA THR A 252 6.17 -11.86 -18.81
C THR A 252 5.23 -12.57 -17.86
N TYR A 253 4.01 -12.05 -17.75
CA TYR A 253 2.99 -12.56 -16.84
C TYR A 253 1.63 -12.58 -17.53
N SER A 254 0.73 -13.43 -17.05
CA SER A 254 -0.68 -13.38 -17.43
C SER A 254 -1.50 -12.93 -16.25
N LEU A 255 -2.41 -12.00 -16.45
CA LEU A 255 -3.43 -11.71 -15.47
C LEU A 255 -4.55 -12.73 -15.60
N PRO A 256 -5.20 -13.10 -14.49
CA PRO A 256 -6.49 -13.74 -14.56
C PRO A 256 -7.39 -12.83 -15.41
N PRO A 257 -8.32 -13.41 -16.18
CA PRO A 257 -9.33 -12.58 -16.83
C PRO A 257 -9.95 -11.65 -15.78
N GLY A 258 -9.98 -10.33 -16.04
CA GLY A 258 -10.65 -9.37 -15.16
C GLY A 258 -12.06 -9.87 -14.83
N GLY A 259 -12.47 -9.76 -13.55
CA GLY A 259 -13.71 -10.37 -13.01
C GLY A 259 -14.98 -10.05 -13.83
N THR A 260 -16.07 -10.80 -13.74
CA THR A 260 -16.52 -11.88 -12.85
C THR A 260 -17.45 -12.83 -13.64
N PRO A 261 -17.64 -14.08 -13.18
CA PRO A 261 -18.79 -14.89 -13.57
C PRO A 261 -20.06 -14.42 -12.83
N MET A 262 -21.10 -14.04 -13.57
CA MET A 262 -22.48 -14.07 -13.08
C MET A 262 -23.07 -15.45 -13.41
N PRO A 263 -23.61 -16.21 -12.44
CA PRO A 263 -24.65 -17.18 -12.74
C PRO A 263 -25.91 -16.39 -13.15
N ALA A 264 -26.49 -16.75 -14.28
CA ALA A 264 -27.78 -16.26 -14.71
C ALA A 264 -28.82 -16.41 -13.57
N MET A 265 -29.42 -15.30 -13.13
CA MET A 265 -30.67 -15.40 -12.38
C MET A 265 -31.73 -15.98 -13.32
N MET A 266 -32.14 -17.21 -13.01
CA MET A 266 -33.31 -17.85 -13.58
C MET A 266 -34.52 -16.94 -13.31
N THR A 267 -35.20 -16.56 -14.39
CA THR A 267 -36.40 -15.74 -14.36
C THR A 267 -37.50 -16.41 -13.54
N ALA A 268 -37.98 -15.73 -12.49
CA ALA A 268 -39.24 -16.08 -11.85
C ALA A 268 -40.37 -15.96 -12.88
N ALA A 269 -41.04 -17.07 -13.11
CA ALA A 269 -42.24 -17.15 -13.93
C ALA A 269 -43.35 -16.24 -13.35
N SER A 270 -44.16 -15.74 -14.28
CA SER A 270 -45.36 -14.93 -14.10
C SER A 270 -46.18 -15.20 -12.83
N VAL A 271 -46.49 -14.14 -12.10
CA VAL A 271 -47.61 -14.11 -11.16
C VAL A 271 -48.90 -14.18 -11.98
N GLY A 272 -49.47 -15.37 -12.07
CA GLY A 272 -50.88 -15.58 -12.40
C GLY A 272 -51.66 -15.62 -11.10
N SER A 273 -52.58 -14.67 -10.94
CA SER A 273 -53.64 -14.73 -9.94
C SER A 273 -54.54 -15.95 -10.20
N ASP A 274 -54.67 -16.87 -9.25
CA ASP A 274 -56.00 -17.22 -8.72
C ASP A 274 -55.91 -18.00 -7.40
N SER A 275 -56.98 -17.88 -6.64
CA SER A 275 -57.16 -18.28 -5.25
C SER A 275 -57.78 -19.67 -5.11
N VAL A 276 -57.32 -20.38 -4.06
CA VAL A 276 -57.97 -21.48 -3.30
C VAL A 276 -58.00 -22.87 -3.93
N ASP A 277 -57.24 -23.80 -3.33
CA ASP A 277 -57.74 -25.14 -2.99
C ASP A 277 -57.16 -25.61 -1.64
N THR A 278 -58.05 -26.17 -0.83
CA THR A 278 -57.90 -26.63 0.53
C THR A 278 -57.60 -28.13 0.57
N THR A 279 -56.32 -28.51 0.59
CA THR A 279 -55.91 -29.83 1.11
C THR A 279 -54.55 -29.71 1.77
N GLY A 280 -54.49 -30.04 3.07
CA GLY A 280 -53.26 -30.08 3.84
C GLY A 280 -52.24 -31.01 3.16
N ASN A 281 -51.18 -30.42 2.63
CA ASN A 281 -49.96 -31.10 2.25
C ASN A 281 -48.79 -30.25 2.77
N THR A 282 -47.88 -30.89 3.49
CA THR A 282 -46.69 -30.29 4.06
C THR A 282 -45.91 -29.50 3.01
N LEU A 283 -45.59 -28.24 3.30
CA LEU A 283 -44.65 -27.44 2.51
C LEU A 283 -43.36 -28.26 2.29
N PRO A 284 -42.87 -28.40 1.05
CA PRO A 284 -41.59 -29.06 0.83
C PRO A 284 -40.49 -28.23 1.49
N ALA A 285 -39.64 -28.92 2.24
CA ALA A 285 -38.39 -28.39 2.75
C ALA A 285 -37.47 -28.05 1.58
N ASP A 286 -37.58 -26.85 1.02
CA ASP A 286 -36.61 -26.35 0.04
C ASP A 286 -36.44 -24.81 0.01
N ALA A 287 -37.00 -24.10 1.00
CA ALA A 287 -36.73 -22.67 1.21
C ALA A 287 -35.50 -22.41 2.10
N SER A 288 -34.69 -23.45 2.38
CA SER A 288 -33.65 -23.46 3.43
C SER A 288 -32.22 -23.55 2.87
N ALA A 289 -32.01 -23.25 1.59
CA ALA A 289 -30.71 -23.37 0.92
C ALA A 289 -30.27 -22.12 0.14
N THR A 290 -31.04 -21.03 0.16
CA THR A 290 -30.64 -19.80 -0.51
C THR A 290 -29.50 -19.13 0.26
N ALA A 291 -28.41 -18.81 -0.43
CA ALA A 291 -27.26 -18.13 0.16
C ALA A 291 -27.60 -16.70 0.61
N PRO A 292 -26.94 -16.17 1.65
CA PRO A 292 -27.13 -14.80 2.11
C PRO A 292 -26.64 -13.77 1.07
N SER A 293 -27.05 -12.51 1.19
CA SER A 293 -26.39 -11.40 0.47
C SER A 293 -25.35 -10.74 1.37
N VAL A 294 -24.19 -10.38 0.83
CA VAL A 294 -23.12 -9.68 1.57
C VAL A 294 -22.38 -8.69 0.67
N SER A 295 -22.01 -7.54 1.22
CA SER A 295 -21.21 -6.51 0.55
C SER A 295 -20.29 -5.80 1.53
N LEU A 296 -19.12 -5.37 1.03
CA LEU A 296 -18.24 -4.45 1.75
C LEU A 296 -18.81 -3.03 1.69
N VAL A 297 -18.69 -2.32 2.82
CA VAL A 297 -19.13 -0.92 2.98
C VAL A 297 -17.92 -0.01 3.07
N ASP A 298 -16.88 -0.42 3.80
CA ASP A 298 -15.60 0.28 3.94
C ASP A 298 -14.48 -0.76 4.18
N PRO A 299 -13.24 -0.57 3.70
CA PRO A 299 -12.78 0.48 2.80
C PRO A 299 -13.49 0.39 1.44
N LEU A 300 -13.33 1.42 0.63
CA LEU A 300 -13.82 1.43 -0.75
C LEU A 300 -12.75 0.86 -1.70
N SER A 301 -13.19 0.40 -2.88
CA SER A 301 -12.25 -0.08 -3.89
C SER A 301 -11.28 1.02 -4.29
N GLN A 302 -10.04 0.62 -4.47
CA GLN A 302 -8.82 1.39 -4.67
C GLN A 302 -8.39 2.30 -3.51
N GLN A 303 -9.08 2.32 -2.37
CA GLN A 303 -8.68 3.20 -1.27
C GLN A 303 -7.23 2.91 -0.80
N THR A 304 -6.45 3.97 -0.58
CA THR A 304 -5.13 3.84 0.05
C THR A 304 -5.28 3.87 1.56
N LEU A 305 -4.73 2.87 2.23
CA LEU A 305 -4.82 2.64 3.65
C LEU A 305 -3.43 2.73 4.28
N ALA A 306 -3.35 3.29 5.47
CA ALA A 306 -2.17 3.23 6.33
C ALA A 306 -2.59 3.22 7.80
N GLY A 307 -1.76 2.64 8.67
CA GLY A 307 -2.10 2.46 10.09
C GLY A 307 -3.37 1.63 10.32
N THR A 308 -4.13 1.97 11.37
CA THR A 308 -5.35 1.23 11.74
C THR A 308 -6.59 1.75 11.00
N ASN A 309 -7.25 0.87 10.25
CA ASN A 309 -8.41 1.18 9.41
C ASN A 309 -9.61 0.32 9.82
N LEU A 310 -10.83 0.87 9.77
CA LEU A 310 -12.05 0.15 10.13
C LEU A 310 -12.71 -0.48 8.91
N LEU A 311 -12.66 -1.80 8.80
CA LEU A 311 -13.41 -2.55 7.79
C LEU A 311 -14.87 -2.69 8.22
N THR A 312 -15.80 -2.47 7.30
CA THR A 312 -17.25 -2.58 7.53
C THR A 312 -17.91 -3.39 6.42
N ALA A 313 -18.83 -4.28 6.77
CA ALA A 313 -19.62 -5.07 5.83
C ALA A 313 -21.11 -5.05 6.20
N SER A 314 -21.97 -5.20 5.18
CA SER A 314 -23.41 -5.43 5.36
C SER A 314 -23.78 -6.82 4.85
N ALA A 315 -24.58 -7.55 5.61
CA ALA A 315 -25.11 -8.85 5.21
C ALA A 315 -26.59 -8.96 5.58
N SER A 316 -27.38 -9.61 4.72
CA SER A 316 -28.80 -9.86 4.96
C SER A 316 -29.25 -11.20 4.38
N ASP A 317 -30.15 -11.86 5.09
CA ASP A 317 -30.79 -13.11 4.69
C ASP A 317 -32.13 -13.21 5.44
N ILE A 318 -33.16 -13.75 4.80
CA ILE A 318 -34.48 -13.96 5.41
C ILE A 318 -34.43 -15.01 6.54
N ALA A 319 -33.49 -15.95 6.49
CA ALA A 319 -33.22 -16.96 7.51
C ALA A 319 -32.27 -16.45 8.63
N GLY A 320 -31.73 -15.23 8.50
CA GLY A 320 -30.78 -14.64 9.42
C GLY A 320 -29.31 -15.03 9.17
N ILE A 321 -28.39 -14.16 9.55
CA ILE A 321 -26.94 -14.32 9.36
C ILE A 321 -26.31 -14.97 10.60
N ALA A 322 -25.56 -16.06 10.40
CA ALA A 322 -24.82 -16.75 11.46
C ALA A 322 -23.38 -16.25 11.63
N GLY A 323 -22.83 -15.55 10.65
CA GLY A 323 -21.56 -14.84 10.80
C GLY A 323 -21.05 -14.19 9.52
N VAL A 324 -20.13 -13.23 9.68
CA VAL A 324 -19.39 -12.56 8.61
C VAL A 324 -17.90 -12.62 8.92
N GLN A 325 -17.10 -13.09 7.97
CA GLN A 325 -15.64 -13.16 8.04
C GLN A 325 -15.05 -12.23 6.99
N PHE A 326 -14.20 -11.28 7.41
CA PHE A 326 -13.37 -10.53 6.47
C PHE A 326 -12.19 -11.39 6.02
N MET A 327 -11.81 -11.25 4.76
CA MET A 327 -10.68 -11.95 4.16
C MET A 327 -9.75 -10.93 3.51
N LEU A 328 -8.45 -11.15 3.63
CA LEU A 328 -7.38 -10.42 2.95
C LEU A 328 -6.63 -11.39 2.03
N ASP A 329 -6.65 -11.14 0.73
CA ASP A 329 -6.10 -12.03 -0.30
C ASP A 329 -6.56 -13.49 -0.17
N GLY A 330 -7.81 -13.68 0.25
CA GLY A 330 -8.41 -15.01 0.46
C GLY A 330 -8.01 -15.70 1.77
N ALA A 331 -7.21 -15.07 2.63
CA ALA A 331 -6.94 -15.53 4.00
C ALA A 331 -7.84 -14.82 5.01
N ALA A 332 -8.23 -15.49 6.09
CA ALA A 332 -9.07 -14.87 7.13
C ALA A 332 -8.35 -13.69 7.81
N LEU A 333 -8.98 -12.52 7.76
CA LEU A 333 -8.55 -11.32 8.45
C LEU A 333 -9.36 -11.19 9.74
N GLY A 334 -8.73 -11.48 10.88
CA GLY A 334 -9.38 -11.46 12.19
C GLY A 334 -10.38 -12.61 12.42
N ASN A 335 -11.11 -12.52 13.52
CA ASN A 335 -12.13 -13.50 13.89
C ASN A 335 -13.45 -13.24 13.17
N GLU A 336 -14.23 -14.29 12.99
CA GLU A 336 -15.57 -14.18 12.45
C GLU A 336 -16.53 -13.44 13.39
N LEU A 337 -17.27 -12.49 12.82
CA LEU A 337 -18.23 -11.63 13.52
C LEU A 337 -19.62 -12.25 13.53
N ARG A 338 -20.22 -12.42 14.71
CA ARG A 338 -21.49 -13.15 14.90
C ARG A 338 -22.73 -12.28 15.00
N SER A 339 -22.57 -10.96 15.05
CA SER A 339 -23.68 -9.99 15.18
C SER A 339 -23.33 -8.69 14.48
N ALA A 340 -24.33 -8.05 13.88
CA ALA A 340 -24.19 -6.71 13.33
C ALA A 340 -24.05 -5.65 14.46
N PRO A 341 -23.35 -4.53 14.23
CA PRO A 341 -22.64 -4.15 13.00
C PRO A 341 -21.39 -5.03 12.77
N TYR A 342 -21.15 -5.43 11.52
CA TYR A 342 -19.99 -6.26 11.15
C TYR A 342 -18.80 -5.35 10.84
N THR A 343 -17.99 -5.08 11.87
CA THR A 343 -16.82 -4.19 11.79
C THR A 343 -15.55 -4.86 12.31
N LEU A 344 -14.41 -4.59 11.67
CA LEU A 344 -13.09 -5.09 12.09
C LEU A 344 -12.03 -3.99 11.97
N GLU A 345 -11.26 -3.73 13.01
CA GLU A 345 -10.07 -2.88 12.92
C GLU A 345 -8.90 -3.67 12.32
N TRP A 346 -8.28 -3.14 11.27
CA TRP A 346 -7.11 -3.70 10.61
C TRP A 346 -5.95 -2.72 10.68
N ASP A 347 -4.88 -3.12 11.38
CA ASP A 347 -3.60 -2.43 11.34
C ASP A 347 -2.80 -2.83 10.10
N THR A 348 -2.73 -1.95 9.12
CA THR A 348 -2.01 -2.18 7.87
C THR A 348 -0.50 -2.18 8.03
N ALA A 349 0.04 -1.76 9.19
CA ALA A 349 1.46 -1.93 9.49
C ALA A 349 1.85 -3.40 9.74
N SER A 350 0.86 -4.28 9.92
CA SER A 350 1.06 -5.73 10.03
C SER A 350 1.35 -6.43 8.69
N VAL A 351 1.16 -5.71 7.57
CA VAL A 351 1.40 -6.21 6.22
C VAL A 351 2.40 -5.30 5.50
N SER A 352 2.97 -5.78 4.40
CA SER A 352 3.82 -4.95 3.53
C SER A 352 2.99 -3.89 2.81
N ASP A 353 3.62 -2.79 2.39
CA ASP A 353 2.99 -1.87 1.45
C ASP A 353 2.75 -2.59 0.10
N GLY A 354 1.61 -2.31 -0.53
CA GLY A 354 1.21 -2.96 -1.77
C GLY A 354 -0.31 -3.07 -1.96
N GLY A 355 -0.73 -3.62 -3.09
CA GLY A 355 -2.14 -3.87 -3.38
C GLY A 355 -2.65 -5.13 -2.67
N TYR A 356 -3.82 -5.02 -2.02
CA TYR A 356 -4.50 -6.10 -1.32
C TYR A 356 -5.94 -6.25 -1.82
N VAL A 357 -6.49 -7.46 -1.80
CA VAL A 357 -7.90 -7.73 -2.09
C VAL A 357 -8.64 -8.05 -0.79
N ILE A 358 -9.69 -7.29 -0.49
CA ILE A 358 -10.57 -7.56 0.64
C ILE A 358 -11.87 -8.16 0.13
N THR A 359 -12.33 -9.22 0.79
CA THR A 359 -13.69 -9.77 0.62
C THR A 359 -14.35 -9.96 1.98
N ALA A 360 -15.68 -9.92 2.03
CA ALA A 360 -16.46 -10.35 3.19
C ALA A 360 -17.24 -11.62 2.83
N VAL A 361 -17.13 -12.66 3.65
CA VAL A 361 -17.83 -13.93 3.48
C VAL A 361 -18.89 -14.04 4.56
N ALA A 362 -20.16 -14.09 4.17
CA ALA A 362 -21.28 -14.29 5.07
C ALA A 362 -21.78 -15.72 5.01
N ARG A 363 -22.16 -16.27 6.17
CA ARG A 363 -22.93 -17.52 6.25
C ARG A 363 -24.24 -17.32 6.98
N ASN A 364 -25.29 -17.99 6.53
CA ASN A 364 -26.59 -17.98 7.21
C ASN A 364 -26.69 -19.11 8.26
N THR A 365 -27.80 -19.13 9.00
CA THR A 365 -28.08 -20.12 10.06
C THR A 365 -28.24 -21.55 9.55
N ALA A 366 -28.52 -21.73 8.25
CA ALA A 366 -28.60 -23.03 7.57
C ALA A 366 -27.23 -23.49 7.01
N GLY A 367 -26.18 -22.66 7.09
CA GLY A 367 -24.83 -23.00 6.64
C GLY A 367 -24.52 -22.65 5.18
N ALA A 368 -25.45 -22.02 4.44
CA ALA A 368 -25.16 -21.52 3.10
C ALA A 368 -24.25 -20.29 3.18
N ILE A 369 -23.33 -20.16 2.21
CA ILE A 369 -22.27 -19.13 2.19
C ILE A 369 -22.41 -18.26 0.95
N ALA A 370 -22.15 -16.96 1.10
CA ALA A 370 -21.93 -16.04 0.01
C ALA A 370 -20.71 -15.15 0.29
N SER A 371 -20.07 -14.67 -0.77
CA SER A 371 -18.95 -13.73 -0.72
C SER A 371 -19.39 -12.40 -1.33
N SER A 372 -18.86 -11.30 -0.78
CA SER A 372 -18.99 -9.99 -1.42
C SER A 372 -18.23 -9.96 -2.73
N GLU A 373 -18.52 -8.96 -3.55
CA GLU A 373 -17.55 -8.55 -4.56
C GLU A 373 -16.21 -8.20 -3.90
N PRO A 374 -15.07 -8.59 -4.51
CA PRO A 374 -13.76 -8.20 -4.03
C PRO A 374 -13.55 -6.70 -4.26
N ILE A 375 -12.96 -6.03 -3.27
CA ILE A 375 -12.42 -4.68 -3.45
C ILE A 375 -10.90 -4.76 -3.41
N SER A 376 -10.23 -4.03 -4.30
CA SER A 376 -8.79 -3.82 -4.19
C SER A 376 -8.52 -2.62 -3.29
N VAL A 377 -7.48 -2.64 -2.48
CA VAL A 377 -6.99 -1.48 -1.70
C VAL A 377 -5.48 -1.41 -1.81
N VAL A 378 -4.89 -0.26 -1.52
CA VAL A 378 -3.44 -0.08 -1.50
C VAL A 378 -2.99 0.21 -0.09
N VAL A 379 -2.10 -0.60 0.48
CA VAL A 379 -1.43 -0.28 1.74
C VAL A 379 -0.17 0.52 1.43
N ALA A 380 -0.01 1.69 2.07
CA ALA A 380 1.12 2.60 1.81
C ALA A 380 1.63 3.28 3.08
N ASN A 381 2.22 2.49 4.00
CA ASN A 381 2.80 2.96 5.25
C ASN A 381 4.20 3.58 5.04
N GLY A 382 4.27 4.90 5.06
CA GLY A 382 5.51 5.64 5.25
C GLY A 382 5.93 5.69 6.71
N ASN A 383 7.23 5.53 6.97
CA ASN A 383 7.85 5.71 8.29
C ASN A 383 9.18 6.46 8.10
N LEU A 384 9.36 7.55 8.84
CA LEU A 384 10.56 8.40 8.82
C LEU A 384 11.04 8.65 10.25
N TRP A 385 12.37 8.73 10.41
CA TRP A 385 13.02 9.09 11.66
C TRP A 385 13.83 10.37 11.43
N ILE A 386 13.41 11.47 12.06
CA ILE A 386 13.96 12.80 11.84
C ILE A 386 14.71 13.23 13.10
N SER A 387 16.01 13.43 12.98
CA SER A 387 16.81 13.98 14.08
C SER A 387 16.53 15.48 14.29
N PRO A 388 16.44 15.96 15.54
CA PRO A 388 16.27 17.38 15.83
C PRO A 388 17.58 18.16 15.77
N LEU A 389 17.48 19.47 15.59
CA LEU A 389 18.38 20.40 16.26
C LEU A 389 17.84 20.64 17.66
N ASP A 390 18.70 20.65 18.68
CA ASP A 390 18.27 20.80 20.07
C ASP A 390 19.18 21.72 20.88
N THR A 391 18.65 22.20 22.01
CA THR A 391 19.41 22.91 23.04
C THR A 391 18.63 22.96 24.35
N GLU A 392 19.34 23.11 25.46
CA GLU A 392 18.74 23.33 26.77
C GLU A 392 18.70 24.84 27.08
N LEU A 393 17.51 25.32 27.43
CA LEU A 393 17.28 26.66 27.94
C LEU A 393 17.39 26.62 29.48
N GLY A 394 18.45 27.21 30.04
CA GLY A 394 18.65 27.33 31.49
C GLY A 394 18.47 28.76 32.02
N LEU A 395 18.58 28.97 33.34
CA LEU A 395 18.48 30.30 33.98
C LEU A 395 19.66 31.27 33.67
N ASP A 396 20.55 30.88 32.76
CA ASP A 396 21.72 31.63 32.33
C ASP A 396 21.67 31.96 30.82
N ALA A 397 22.66 32.71 30.37
CA ALA A 397 22.81 33.09 28.96
C ALA A 397 23.68 32.10 28.16
N ILE A 398 23.80 30.84 28.62
CA ILE A 398 24.62 29.83 27.95
C ILE A 398 23.73 29.04 26.97
N ASN A 399 24.20 28.91 25.74
CA ASN A 399 23.62 27.99 24.76
C ASN A 399 24.25 26.61 24.94
N ARG A 400 23.42 25.56 24.92
CA ARG A 400 23.84 24.17 25.19
C ARG A 400 23.65 23.25 23.99
N SER A 401 23.59 23.77 22.76
CA SER A 401 23.38 22.95 21.55
C SER A 401 24.59 22.09 21.15
N ALA A 402 25.66 22.12 21.93
CA ALA A 402 26.86 21.30 21.72
C ALA A 402 27.06 20.29 22.86
N GLU A 403 26.20 20.33 23.88
CA GLU A 403 26.30 19.46 25.04
C GLU A 403 25.71 18.09 24.71
N PRO A 404 26.31 16.97 25.16
CA PRO A 404 25.81 15.63 24.90
C PRO A 404 24.54 15.29 25.69
N THR A 405 24.16 16.12 26.65
CA THR A 405 23.04 15.89 27.57
C THR A 405 22.23 17.15 27.78
N LEU A 406 20.91 17.02 27.83
CA LEU A 406 19.96 18.12 28.03
C LEU A 406 19.07 17.81 29.24
N SER A 407 18.76 18.82 30.04
CA SER A 407 17.99 18.66 31.27
C SER A 407 16.65 19.40 31.22
N THR A 408 15.62 18.77 31.77
CA THR A 408 14.44 19.46 32.30
C THR A 408 14.55 19.49 33.82
N THR A 409 14.54 20.68 34.43
CA THR A 409 14.79 20.86 35.87
C THR A 409 13.74 21.76 36.51
N THR A 410 13.20 21.36 37.65
CA THR A 410 12.35 22.20 38.50
C THR A 410 13.18 22.83 39.62
N TRP A 411 13.31 24.15 39.59
CA TRP A 411 13.91 24.95 40.66
C TRP A 411 13.57 26.45 40.48
N PRO A 412 13.18 27.18 41.54
CA PRO A 412 12.79 26.71 42.88
C PRO A 412 11.49 25.88 42.83
N ASP A 413 10.86 25.63 43.99
CA ASP A 413 9.59 24.89 44.06
C ASP A 413 8.59 25.40 43.01
N ASN A 414 8.01 24.46 42.26
CA ASN A 414 6.95 24.72 41.29
C ASN A 414 7.31 25.65 40.13
N GLN A 415 8.61 25.78 39.80
CA GLN A 415 9.07 26.63 38.71
C GLN A 415 10.09 25.92 37.83
N ALA A 416 10.06 26.19 36.52
CA ALA A 416 11.08 25.73 35.60
C ALA A 416 12.42 26.45 35.85
N ALA A 417 13.50 25.67 35.97
CA ALA A 417 14.87 26.13 35.88
C ALA A 417 15.53 25.77 34.55
N SER A 418 15.10 24.68 33.93
CA SER A 418 15.52 24.35 32.57
C SER A 418 14.42 23.68 31.77
N ALA A 419 14.44 23.92 30.46
CA ALA A 419 13.56 23.31 29.47
C ALA A 419 14.37 22.94 28.22
N ILE A 420 13.91 21.94 27.46
CA ILE A 420 14.60 21.48 26.24
C ILE A 420 13.86 21.99 25.03
N ALA A 421 14.55 22.71 24.14
CA ALA A 421 14.01 23.17 22.87
C ALA A 421 14.50 22.26 21.74
N LEU A 422 13.58 21.81 20.88
CA LEU A 422 13.84 20.89 19.77
C LEU A 422 13.23 21.45 18.48
N GLN A 423 13.92 21.34 17.35
CA GLN A 423 13.40 21.76 16.04
C GLN A 423 13.69 20.70 14.97
N PHE A 424 12.66 20.37 14.18
CA PHE A 424 12.72 19.30 13.18
C PHE A 424 12.62 19.86 11.77
N ASN A 425 13.47 19.36 10.87
CA ASN A 425 13.37 19.65 9.45
C ASN A 425 12.40 18.66 8.79
N LEU A 426 11.15 19.08 8.60
CA LEU A 426 10.10 18.26 8.00
C LEU A 426 10.12 18.22 6.47
N ALA A 427 11.09 18.85 5.79
CA ALA A 427 11.20 18.81 4.33
C ALA A 427 11.43 17.39 3.78
N GLN A 428 11.79 16.43 4.64
CA GLN A 428 11.94 15.01 4.31
C GLN A 428 10.59 14.27 4.21
N VAL A 429 9.53 14.82 4.80
CA VAL A 429 8.18 14.26 4.67
C VAL A 429 7.67 14.59 3.26
N PRO A 430 7.23 13.59 2.47
CA PRO A 430 6.72 13.86 1.12
C PRO A 430 5.58 14.88 1.14
N ALA A 431 5.56 15.81 0.18
CA ALA A 431 4.61 16.93 0.18
C ALA A 431 3.13 16.51 0.13
N ALA A 432 2.83 15.34 -0.45
CA ALA A 432 1.48 14.76 -0.51
C ALA A 432 1.20 13.76 0.62
N ALA A 433 2.11 13.58 1.57
CA ALA A 433 1.93 12.60 2.65
C ALA A 433 0.87 13.04 3.64
N MET A 434 0.02 12.09 4.07
CA MET A 434 -0.89 12.29 5.20
C MET A 434 -0.28 11.67 6.45
N VAL A 435 0.23 12.49 7.38
CA VAL A 435 0.74 12.00 8.67
C VAL A 435 -0.41 11.53 9.54
N TYR A 436 -0.38 10.27 9.97
CA TYR A 436 -1.38 9.71 10.89
C TYR A 436 -0.82 9.48 12.29
N GLU A 437 0.50 9.42 12.46
CA GLU A 437 1.15 9.30 13.75
C GLU A 437 2.50 10.05 13.73
N ALA A 438 2.78 10.84 14.77
CA ALA A 438 4.12 11.35 15.01
C ALA A 438 4.46 11.31 16.50
N THR A 439 5.56 10.65 16.83
CA THR A 439 6.03 10.47 18.21
C THR A 439 7.45 11.00 18.38
N LEU A 440 7.67 11.79 19.42
CA LEU A 440 8.99 12.25 19.83
C LEU A 440 9.59 11.21 20.78
N HIS A 441 10.81 10.77 20.49
CA HIS A 441 11.58 9.83 21.30
C HIS A 441 12.80 10.52 21.90
N MET A 442 12.93 10.45 23.23
CA MET A 442 14.10 10.95 23.97
C MET A 442 14.61 9.87 24.93
N ALA A 443 15.89 9.53 24.85
CA ALA A 443 16.48 8.60 25.79
C ALA A 443 16.80 9.28 27.13
N LEU A 444 16.14 8.87 28.20
CA LEU A 444 16.51 9.25 29.56
C LEU A 444 17.84 8.56 29.92
N LEU A 445 18.82 9.34 30.35
CA LEU A 445 20.14 8.86 30.77
C LEU A 445 20.20 8.68 32.28
N ASP A 446 19.77 9.70 33.01
CA ASP A 446 19.74 9.71 34.47
C ASP A 446 18.69 10.70 35.00
N ALA A 447 18.44 10.62 36.30
CA ALA A 447 17.42 11.39 37.01
C ALA A 447 17.91 11.77 38.42
N ASP A 448 17.18 12.67 39.07
CA ASP A 448 17.40 12.98 40.49
C ASP A 448 17.17 11.76 41.40
N ALA A 449 17.80 11.77 42.58
CA ALA A 449 17.72 10.66 43.54
C ALA A 449 16.48 10.71 44.45
N SER A 450 15.44 11.48 44.11
CA SER A 450 14.22 11.59 44.92
C SER A 450 13.50 10.26 45.03
N ALA A 451 12.89 10.02 46.20
CA ALA A 451 12.00 8.88 46.42
C ALA A 451 10.64 9.03 45.71
N GLU A 452 10.28 10.24 45.27
CA GLU A 452 9.06 10.51 44.49
C GLU A 452 9.30 10.13 43.01
N PRO A 453 8.68 9.06 42.49
CA PRO A 453 8.96 8.60 41.13
C PRO A 453 8.26 9.45 40.06
N SER A 454 7.19 10.18 40.41
CA SER A 454 6.46 11.03 39.47
C SER A 454 7.24 12.31 39.17
N TYR A 455 7.44 12.54 37.88
CA TYR A 455 7.98 13.79 37.33
C TYR A 455 7.43 13.93 35.91
N ASN A 456 6.47 14.83 35.75
CA ASN A 456 5.80 15.03 34.47
C ASN A 456 6.64 15.92 33.56
N VAL A 457 6.93 15.42 32.36
CA VAL A 457 7.57 16.22 31.31
C VAL A 457 6.54 16.45 30.21
N SER A 458 6.22 17.71 29.95
CA SER A 458 5.17 18.09 28.99
C SER A 458 5.76 18.61 27.68
N ALA A 459 5.20 18.18 26.56
CA ALA A 459 5.58 18.62 25.23
C ALA A 459 4.65 19.74 24.74
N HIS A 460 5.24 20.87 24.40
CA HIS A 460 4.54 22.06 23.93
C HIS A 460 5.04 22.47 22.55
N LYS A 461 4.15 22.99 21.71
CA LYS A 461 4.56 23.73 20.52
C LYS A 461 5.00 25.15 20.89
N ILE A 462 6.11 25.61 20.31
CA ILE A 462 6.54 27.01 20.38
C ILE A 462 5.68 27.84 19.41
N THR A 463 4.97 28.84 19.94
CA THR A 463 4.03 29.71 19.20
C THR A 463 4.54 31.14 19.08
N GLY A 464 5.42 31.57 19.98
CA GLY A 464 5.99 32.92 20.02
C GLY A 464 7.25 33.06 19.17
N ARG A 465 8.37 33.51 19.73
CA ARG A 465 9.59 33.74 18.93
C ARG A 465 10.13 32.44 18.29
N ASN A 466 10.57 32.49 17.03
CA ASN A 466 11.21 31.35 16.38
C ASN A 466 12.66 31.22 16.87
N PRO A 467 13.02 30.13 17.57
CA PRO A 467 14.38 29.94 18.06
C PRO A 467 15.38 29.65 16.94
N VAL A 468 16.64 29.98 17.20
CA VAL A 468 17.79 29.45 16.45
C VAL A 468 18.58 28.57 17.42
N MET A 469 18.47 27.24 17.30
CA MET A 469 18.93 26.31 18.34
C MET A 469 20.41 26.46 18.70
N SER A 470 21.26 26.85 17.75
CA SER A 470 22.69 27.11 18.00
C SER A 470 23.01 28.40 18.76
N ARG A 471 21.99 29.22 19.06
CA ARG A 471 22.14 30.54 19.70
C ARG A 471 21.09 30.82 20.78
N ALA A 472 20.07 29.98 20.90
CA ALA A 472 19.01 30.15 21.88
C ALA A 472 19.53 29.94 23.31
N THR A 473 19.03 30.72 24.25
CA THR A 473 19.34 30.65 25.68
C THR A 473 18.06 30.86 26.48
N GLY A 474 18.11 30.76 27.80
CA GLY A 474 16.94 31.06 28.63
C GLY A 474 16.41 32.49 28.49
N TYR A 475 17.26 33.43 28.04
CA TYR A 475 16.90 34.84 27.85
C TYR A 475 16.48 35.16 26.42
N LYS A 476 17.11 34.53 25.41
CA LYS A 476 16.98 34.93 24.00
C LYS A 476 16.65 33.76 23.10
N ALA A 477 15.72 33.98 22.16
CA ALA A 477 15.30 32.96 21.21
C ALA A 477 16.33 32.68 20.11
N ASP A 478 17.00 33.72 19.61
CA ASP A 478 17.91 33.63 18.46
C ASP A 478 19.29 34.25 18.73
N GLY A 479 19.63 34.46 20.01
CA GLY A 479 20.83 35.16 20.47
C GLY A 479 20.75 36.69 20.39
N ALA A 480 19.75 37.26 19.70
CA ALA A 480 19.52 38.70 19.64
C ALA A 480 18.23 39.11 20.37
N ARG A 481 17.11 38.51 20.00
CA ARG A 481 15.75 38.83 20.46
C ARG A 481 15.43 38.09 21.76
N PRO A 482 14.95 38.79 22.80
CA PRO A 482 14.50 38.13 24.01
C PRO A 482 13.23 37.33 23.74
N TRP A 483 13.04 36.26 24.51
CA TRP A 483 11.73 35.61 24.67
C TRP A 483 10.71 36.60 25.27
N THR A 484 9.43 36.32 25.09
CA THR A 484 8.34 37.11 25.69
C THR A 484 8.47 37.05 27.21
N SER A 485 8.51 38.22 27.84
CA SER A 485 8.70 38.32 29.29
C SER A 485 7.56 37.65 30.05
N THR A 486 7.90 36.94 31.13
CA THR A 486 6.97 36.24 32.00
C THR A 486 7.53 36.21 33.42
N ALA A 487 6.66 36.06 34.41
CA ALA A 487 7.03 35.97 35.82
C ALA A 487 7.29 34.52 36.28
N CYS A 488 7.31 33.54 35.38
CA CYS A 488 7.15 32.12 35.76
C CYS A 488 8.44 31.36 36.10
N CYS A 489 9.60 32.03 36.17
CA CYS A 489 10.84 31.38 36.57
C CYS A 489 11.70 32.29 37.43
N SER A 490 12.67 31.68 38.11
CA SER A 490 13.64 32.38 38.97
C SER A 490 14.30 33.56 38.22
N ASN A 491 14.47 34.69 38.92
CA ASN A 491 15.03 35.94 38.38
C ASN A 491 14.34 36.47 37.10
N ASN A 492 13.07 36.12 36.87
CA ASN A 492 12.30 36.50 35.67
C ASN A 492 12.95 36.06 34.35
N VAL A 493 13.73 34.96 34.37
CA VAL A 493 14.26 34.38 33.12
C VAL A 493 13.11 33.74 32.34
N PRO A 494 12.84 34.12 31.09
CA PRO A 494 11.60 33.69 30.44
C PRO A 494 11.49 32.20 30.09
N LEU A 495 12.60 31.53 29.75
CA LEU A 495 12.64 30.12 29.31
C LEU A 495 11.59 29.75 28.25
N ALA A 496 11.26 30.68 27.35
CA ALA A 496 10.20 30.57 26.34
C ALA A 496 8.77 30.29 26.89
N GLN A 497 8.54 30.39 28.20
CA GLN A 497 7.29 29.92 28.82
C GLN A 497 6.04 30.74 28.45
N ALA A 498 6.20 32.00 28.02
CA ALA A 498 5.11 32.79 27.44
C ALA A 498 4.98 32.62 25.92
N ASP A 499 5.87 31.86 25.29
CA ASP A 499 5.94 31.65 23.85
C ASP A 499 5.56 30.21 23.46
N ILE A 500 4.89 29.48 24.34
CA ILE A 500 4.43 28.11 24.13
C ILE A 500 2.90 28.00 24.17
N SER A 501 2.39 26.97 23.48
CA SER A 501 1.01 26.50 23.58
C SER A 501 0.76 25.76 24.91
N PRO A 502 -0.51 25.45 25.26
CA PRO A 502 -0.80 24.37 26.20
C PRO A 502 -0.10 23.06 25.80
N ALA A 503 0.09 22.15 26.77
CA ALA A 503 0.72 20.87 26.50
C ALA A 503 -0.13 20.05 25.52
N TYR A 504 0.50 19.50 24.49
CA TYR A 504 -0.16 18.54 23.59
C TYR A 504 -0.10 17.13 24.16
N ASP A 505 0.99 16.82 24.87
CA ASP A 505 1.17 15.57 25.57
C ASP A 505 2.00 15.78 26.84
N THR A 506 1.75 14.96 27.86
CA THR A 506 2.46 15.01 29.14
C THR A 506 2.76 13.60 29.60
N GLN A 507 4.04 13.30 29.74
CA GLN A 507 4.51 11.96 30.07
C GLN A 507 5.04 11.92 31.49
N PRO A 508 4.59 10.96 32.33
CA PRO A 508 5.22 10.69 33.61
C PRO A 508 6.57 10.01 33.37
N VAL A 509 7.66 10.73 33.58
CA VAL A 509 9.02 10.23 33.37
C VAL A 509 9.57 9.70 34.70
N ASP A 510 9.60 8.38 34.83
CA ASP A 510 10.24 7.71 35.95
C ASP A 510 11.77 7.92 35.97
N THR A 511 12.45 7.35 36.97
CA THR A 511 13.90 7.46 37.13
C THR A 511 14.69 6.41 36.33
N ARG A 512 14.02 5.55 35.56
CA ARG A 512 14.66 4.43 34.85
C ARG A 512 15.17 4.89 33.49
N PRO A 513 16.49 4.75 33.22
CA PRO A 513 17.05 5.06 31.91
C PRO A 513 16.36 4.26 30.80
N GLY A 514 16.25 4.88 29.63
CA GLY A 514 15.56 4.30 28.49
C GLY A 514 14.73 5.32 27.72
N ASP A 515 14.14 4.87 26.63
CA ASP A 515 13.38 5.71 25.73
C ASP A 515 12.07 6.19 26.35
N LYS A 516 11.77 7.47 26.18
CA LYS A 516 10.54 8.14 26.62
C LYS A 516 9.88 8.76 25.40
N VAL A 517 8.56 8.62 25.30
CA VAL A 517 7.83 8.87 24.05
C VAL A 517 6.69 9.85 24.29
N TRP A 518 6.62 10.92 23.50
CA TRP A 518 5.50 11.87 23.49
C TRP A 518 4.76 11.81 22.17
N SER A 519 3.43 11.81 22.19
CA SER A 519 2.61 11.96 21.00
C SER A 519 2.51 13.42 20.57
N VAL A 520 2.97 13.73 19.36
CA VAL A 520 3.00 15.09 18.81
C VAL A 520 2.38 15.18 17.41
N THR A 521 1.58 14.18 17.04
CA THR A 521 0.89 14.09 15.73
C THR A 521 0.21 15.39 15.30
N PRO A 522 -0.63 16.05 16.13
CA PRO A 522 -1.34 17.24 15.68
C PRO A 522 -0.40 18.43 15.40
N ILE A 523 0.71 18.53 16.11
CA ILE A 523 1.72 19.58 15.91
C ILE A 523 2.39 19.40 14.54
N VAL A 524 2.79 18.17 14.22
CA VAL A 524 3.47 17.84 12.95
C VAL A 524 2.52 18.02 11.76
N GLN A 525 1.26 17.59 11.87
CA GLN A 525 0.24 17.83 10.85
C GLN A 525 0.05 19.32 10.57
N GLU A 526 -0.03 20.15 11.61
CA GLU A 526 -0.15 21.60 11.44
C GLU A 526 1.09 22.21 10.76
N TRP A 527 2.29 21.76 11.13
CA TRP A 527 3.53 22.23 10.50
C TRP A 527 3.65 21.84 9.04
N LEU A 528 3.13 20.68 8.61
CA LEU A 528 3.09 20.33 7.20
C LEU A 528 2.10 21.19 6.41
N GLY A 529 0.93 21.48 6.99
CA GLY A 529 -0.06 22.37 6.38
C GLY A 529 0.37 23.85 6.35
N ALA A 530 1.20 24.27 7.29
CA ALA A 530 1.73 25.62 7.38
C ALA A 530 3.22 25.61 7.79
N PRO A 531 4.17 25.34 6.86
CA PRO A 531 5.60 25.18 7.19
C PRO A 531 6.24 26.35 7.94
N THR A 532 5.75 27.57 7.73
CA THR A 532 6.23 28.78 8.44
C THR A 532 5.83 28.82 9.92
N SER A 533 4.92 27.95 10.37
CA SER A 533 4.51 27.80 11.77
C SER A 533 5.41 26.84 12.56
N ASN A 534 6.33 26.13 11.88
CA ASN A 534 7.30 25.24 12.52
C ASN A 534 8.39 26.04 13.24
N ARG A 535 8.17 26.28 14.54
CA ARG A 535 9.12 26.94 15.46
C ARG A 535 9.73 25.97 16.47
N GLY A 536 9.45 24.67 16.33
CA GLY A 536 9.94 23.63 17.23
C GLY A 536 9.04 23.34 18.44
N LEU A 537 9.50 22.37 19.24
CA LEU A 537 8.90 21.94 20.50
C LEU A 537 9.69 22.48 21.69
N LEU A 538 9.01 22.63 22.81
CA LEU A 538 9.60 22.79 24.13
C LEU A 538 9.16 21.63 25.03
N LEU A 539 10.10 20.87 25.57
CA LEU A 539 9.86 19.94 26.67
C LEU A 539 10.05 20.68 28.00
N ASN A 540 8.98 20.75 28.77
CA ASN A 540 8.95 21.48 30.03
C ASN A 540 9.12 20.54 31.22
N PRO A 541 9.77 20.99 32.31
CA PRO A 541 9.85 20.21 33.54
C PRO A 541 8.49 20.19 34.26
N ASP A 542 8.41 19.38 35.31
CA ASP A 542 7.23 19.29 36.15
C ASP A 542 7.08 20.56 37.00
N LEU A 543 6.18 21.47 36.58
CA LEU A 543 5.86 22.69 37.32
C LEU A 543 5.10 22.41 38.64
N GLY A 544 4.66 21.18 38.87
CA GLY A 544 4.09 20.72 40.15
C GLY A 544 5.14 20.19 41.13
N ALA A 545 6.37 19.94 40.67
CA ALA A 545 7.40 19.32 41.48
C ALA A 545 8.09 20.30 42.45
N ARG A 546 8.70 19.72 43.50
CA ARG A 546 9.59 20.44 44.41
C ARG A 546 10.92 20.77 43.72
N ALA A 547 11.67 21.69 44.32
CA ALA A 547 12.99 22.09 43.86
C ALA A 547 13.97 20.92 43.74
N ASN A 548 14.94 21.06 42.82
CA ASN A 548 16.02 20.11 42.53
C ASN A 548 15.58 18.77 41.93
N ARG A 549 14.37 18.72 41.34
CA ARG A 549 13.91 17.56 40.56
C ARG A 549 14.35 17.73 39.11
N TYR A 550 14.91 16.68 38.51
CA TYR A 550 15.42 16.76 37.13
C TYR A 550 15.36 15.44 36.37
N ARG A 551 15.33 15.55 35.04
CA ARG A 551 15.51 14.44 34.09
C ARG A 551 16.51 14.87 33.03
N ARG A 552 17.56 14.06 32.85
CA ARG A 552 18.61 14.29 31.85
C ARG A 552 18.46 13.32 30.70
N PHE A 553 18.33 13.88 29.51
CA PHE A 553 18.16 13.16 28.27
C PHE A 553 19.40 13.29 27.40
N ALA A 554 19.63 12.33 26.51
CA ALA A 554 20.62 12.46 25.45
C ALA A 554 20.23 13.56 24.47
N SER A 555 21.22 14.33 24.00
CA SER A 555 21.06 15.30 22.92
C SER A 555 21.38 14.71 21.55
N SER A 556 21.18 15.49 20.49
CA SER A 556 21.67 15.23 19.14
C SER A 556 23.19 15.07 19.05
N GLU A 557 23.95 15.61 20.00
CA GLU A 557 25.42 15.52 20.09
C GLU A 557 25.90 14.32 20.90
N HIS A 558 25.01 13.56 21.54
CA HIS A 558 25.39 12.44 22.38
C HIS A 558 26.29 11.43 21.63
N PRO A 559 27.41 10.94 22.22
CA PRO A 559 28.37 10.08 21.51
C PRO A 559 27.77 8.76 21.00
N ASN A 560 26.86 8.17 21.78
CA ASN A 560 26.11 7.00 21.36
C ASN A 560 24.91 7.42 20.50
N ARG A 561 24.97 7.12 19.20
CA ARG A 561 23.93 7.46 18.22
C ARG A 561 22.58 6.80 18.50
N ASN A 562 22.56 5.63 19.13
CA ASN A 562 21.33 4.90 19.43
C ASN A 562 20.51 5.55 20.56
N LEU A 563 21.10 6.49 21.31
CA LEU A 563 20.42 7.23 22.37
C LEU A 563 19.95 8.61 21.92
N ARG A 564 20.34 9.06 20.71
CA ARG A 564 20.01 10.40 20.24
C ARG A 564 18.50 10.54 20.01
N PRO A 565 17.94 11.73 20.27
CA PRO A 565 16.52 11.96 20.09
C PRO A 565 16.13 11.91 18.61
N TYR A 566 14.89 11.52 18.36
CA TYR A 566 14.31 11.54 17.02
C TYR A 566 12.80 11.76 17.08
N LEU A 567 12.26 12.33 16.01
CA LEU A 567 10.83 12.33 15.72
C LEU A 567 10.55 11.17 14.76
N GLN A 568 9.77 10.19 15.20
CA GLN A 568 9.21 9.18 14.32
C GLN A 568 7.93 9.75 13.69
N VAL A 569 7.85 9.73 12.36
CA VAL A 569 6.68 10.19 11.60
C VAL A 569 6.18 9.02 10.76
N ARG A 570 4.96 8.55 11.05
CA ARG A 570 4.25 7.59 10.21
C ARG A 570 3.17 8.29 9.40
N TYR A 571 3.13 7.99 8.11
CA TYR A 571 2.32 8.71 7.14
C TYR A 571 1.87 7.83 5.98
N THR A 572 0.77 8.19 5.34
CA THR A 572 0.34 7.59 4.08
C THR A 572 1.17 8.17 2.94
N ARG A 573 1.80 7.33 2.12
CA ARG A 573 2.44 7.78 0.86
C ARG A 573 1.38 7.92 -0.22
N LEU A 574 1.09 9.15 -0.63
CA LEU A 574 0.29 9.41 -1.83
C LEU A 574 1.23 9.63 -3.02
N SER A 575 0.85 9.13 -4.20
CA SER A 575 1.62 9.42 -5.43
C SER A 575 1.49 10.91 -5.76
N ALA A 576 2.57 11.52 -6.26
CA ALA A 576 2.60 12.95 -6.59
C ALA A 576 1.80 13.31 -7.87
N ALA A 577 1.28 12.31 -8.58
CA ALA A 577 0.30 12.45 -9.65
C ALA A 577 -0.69 11.30 -9.51
N ASP A 578 -1.88 11.61 -9.02
CA ASP A 578 -2.97 10.66 -9.00
C ASP A 578 -3.64 10.62 -10.37
N VAL A 579 -3.56 9.46 -11.02
CA VAL A 579 -4.07 9.22 -12.38
C VAL A 579 -5.17 8.16 -12.40
N MET A 580 -5.52 7.62 -11.23
CA MET A 580 -6.51 6.57 -11.12
C MET A 580 -7.88 7.21 -10.87
N PRO A 581 -8.92 6.85 -11.64
CA PRO A 581 -10.27 7.34 -11.39
C PRO A 581 -10.83 6.84 -10.04
N PRO A 582 -11.69 7.64 -9.39
CA PRO A 582 -12.36 7.22 -8.16
C PRO A 582 -13.29 6.02 -8.39
N ALA A 583 -13.69 5.31 -7.34
CA ALA A 583 -14.78 4.35 -7.36
C ALA A 583 -16.09 5.01 -6.91
N VAL A 584 -17.23 4.68 -7.54
CA VAL A 584 -18.54 5.19 -7.14
C VAL A 584 -19.67 4.20 -7.43
N ALA A 585 -20.57 4.03 -6.46
CA ALA A 585 -21.75 3.18 -6.58
C ALA A 585 -22.98 3.85 -5.92
N LEU A 586 -24.14 3.78 -6.59
CA LEU A 586 -25.40 4.23 -6.01
C LEU A 586 -25.85 3.27 -4.90
N THR A 587 -26.14 3.81 -3.72
CA THR A 587 -26.65 3.06 -2.56
C THR A 587 -28.15 3.27 -2.35
N ALA A 588 -28.73 4.33 -2.92
CA ALA A 588 -30.16 4.54 -2.99
C ALA A 588 -30.57 5.44 -4.18
N PRO A 589 -31.75 5.23 -4.78
CA PRO A 589 -32.72 4.16 -4.53
C PRO A 589 -32.26 2.81 -5.11
N ALA A 590 -32.84 1.71 -4.63
CA ALA A 590 -32.59 0.38 -5.22
C ALA A 590 -33.16 0.30 -6.66
N ALA A 591 -32.53 -0.50 -7.52
CA ALA A 591 -32.97 -0.69 -8.90
C ALA A 591 -34.42 -1.16 -9.01
N ARG A 592 -35.10 -0.68 -10.05
CA ARG A 592 -36.49 -0.94 -10.43
C ARG A 592 -37.53 -0.53 -9.39
N ARG A 593 -37.14 0.22 -8.36
CA ARG A 593 -38.10 0.78 -7.40
C ARG A 593 -39.07 1.73 -8.08
N THR A 594 -40.34 1.64 -7.70
CA THR A 594 -41.29 2.72 -7.94
C THR A 594 -41.08 3.82 -6.91
N VAL A 595 -40.92 5.05 -7.38
CA VAL A 595 -40.65 6.23 -6.54
C VAL A 595 -41.65 7.36 -6.85
N ALA A 596 -41.94 8.20 -5.84
CA ALA A 596 -42.87 9.32 -5.95
C ALA A 596 -42.54 10.39 -4.90
N GLY A 597 -42.85 11.65 -5.20
CA GLY A 597 -42.52 12.79 -4.31
C GLY A 597 -41.03 13.11 -4.24
N ALA A 598 -40.57 13.62 -3.11
CA ALA A 598 -39.16 13.90 -2.85
C ALA A 598 -38.46 12.67 -2.27
N ILE A 599 -37.43 12.18 -2.95
CA ILE A 599 -36.65 11.02 -2.52
C ILE A 599 -35.17 11.39 -2.38
N ALA A 600 -34.43 10.67 -1.52
CA ALA A 600 -32.98 10.80 -1.44
C ALA A 600 -32.30 9.91 -2.50
N LEU A 601 -31.32 10.49 -3.21
CA LEU A 601 -30.30 9.75 -3.93
C LEU A 601 -29.06 9.67 -3.02
N ALA A 602 -28.45 8.51 -2.95
CA ALA A 602 -27.25 8.28 -2.14
C ALA A 602 -26.23 7.46 -2.93
N ALA A 603 -24.95 7.74 -2.69
CA ALA A 603 -23.84 7.00 -3.28
C ALA A 603 -22.72 6.76 -2.25
N ALA A 604 -22.03 5.64 -2.39
CA ALA A 604 -20.71 5.42 -1.80
C ALA A 604 -19.66 5.76 -2.87
N ALA A 605 -18.65 6.54 -2.49
CA ALA A 605 -17.56 6.92 -3.40
C ALA A 605 -16.26 7.12 -2.64
N GLY A 606 -15.16 6.69 -3.25
CA GLY A 606 -13.83 6.66 -2.64
C GLY A 606 -12.75 6.62 -3.69
N ASP A 607 -11.52 6.93 -3.28
CA ASP A 607 -10.39 7.11 -4.19
C ASP A 607 -9.08 6.75 -3.48
N ASN A 608 -8.02 6.43 -4.24
CA ASN A 608 -6.69 6.11 -3.71
C ASN A 608 -5.94 7.34 -3.17
N ALA A 609 -6.30 8.56 -3.54
CA ALA A 609 -5.67 9.78 -3.04
C ALA A 609 -6.64 10.63 -2.22
N ALA A 610 -7.62 11.26 -2.88
CA ALA A 610 -8.58 12.13 -2.23
C ALA A 610 -9.80 12.39 -3.11
N MET A 611 -11.00 12.27 -2.53
CA MET A 611 -12.25 12.65 -3.20
C MET A 611 -12.42 14.18 -3.26
N ALA A 612 -12.87 14.70 -4.40
CA ALA A 612 -13.34 16.09 -4.54
C ALA A 612 -14.87 16.21 -4.42
N GLY A 613 -15.62 15.19 -4.86
CA GLY A 613 -17.08 15.16 -4.67
C GLY A 613 -17.83 14.17 -5.54
N VAL A 614 -19.16 14.13 -5.36
CA VAL A 614 -20.09 13.30 -6.14
C VAL A 614 -21.25 14.14 -6.68
N GLN A 615 -21.49 14.05 -7.99
CA GLN A 615 -22.62 14.66 -8.68
C GLN A 615 -23.62 13.59 -9.13
N PHE A 616 -24.88 13.72 -8.74
CA PHE A 616 -25.97 12.86 -9.21
C PHE A 616 -26.60 13.39 -10.49
N LYS A 617 -27.01 12.49 -11.39
CA LYS A 617 -27.79 12.82 -12.59
C LYS A 617 -28.98 11.87 -12.77
N VAL A 618 -30.08 12.40 -13.29
CA VAL A 618 -31.25 11.65 -13.74
C VAL A 618 -31.48 11.94 -15.21
N ASP A 619 -31.50 10.90 -16.05
CA ASP A 619 -31.59 10.99 -17.52
C ASP A 619 -30.57 11.95 -18.12
N GLY A 620 -29.35 11.97 -17.56
CA GLY A 620 -28.27 12.85 -17.97
C GLY A 620 -28.34 14.28 -17.41
N VAL A 621 -29.42 14.66 -16.71
CA VAL A 621 -29.60 15.99 -16.09
C VAL A 621 -29.11 15.99 -14.63
N PRO A 622 -28.23 16.93 -14.23
CA PRO A 622 -27.78 17.06 -12.84
C PRO A 622 -28.93 17.29 -11.85
N VAL A 623 -28.89 16.57 -10.71
CA VAL A 623 -29.76 16.81 -9.56
C VAL A 623 -28.95 17.48 -8.46
N GLY A 624 -29.23 18.76 -8.20
CA GLY A 624 -28.49 19.57 -7.24
C GLY A 624 -27.05 19.83 -7.65
N GLY A 625 -26.28 20.44 -6.74
CA GLY A 625 -24.84 20.63 -6.89
C GLY A 625 -24.06 19.39 -6.48
N GLU A 626 -22.78 19.36 -6.82
CA GLU A 626 -21.85 18.32 -6.39
C GLU A 626 -21.69 18.34 -4.87
N THR A 627 -21.75 17.14 -4.27
CA THR A 627 -21.58 16.96 -2.83
C THR A 627 -20.10 16.71 -2.52
N ALA A 628 -19.46 17.63 -1.79
CA ALA A 628 -18.01 17.60 -1.57
C ALA A 628 -17.55 16.71 -0.40
N VAL A 629 -18.46 16.28 0.49
CA VAL A 629 -18.13 15.47 1.67
C VAL A 629 -19.14 14.34 1.86
N ALA A 630 -18.66 13.16 2.27
CA ALA A 630 -19.52 12.06 2.66
C ALA A 630 -20.33 12.41 3.94
N PRO A 631 -21.57 11.90 4.10
CA PRO A 631 -22.30 11.01 3.19
C PRO A 631 -22.80 11.74 1.93
N TYR A 632 -22.51 11.19 0.75
CA TYR A 632 -22.90 11.78 -0.52
C TYR A 632 -24.38 11.56 -0.79
N THR A 633 -25.19 12.61 -0.60
CA THR A 633 -26.65 12.54 -0.74
C THR A 633 -27.24 13.80 -1.35
N VAL A 634 -28.31 13.64 -2.15
CA VAL A 634 -29.11 14.76 -2.67
C VAL A 634 -30.59 14.40 -2.69
N ILE A 635 -31.47 15.40 -2.54
CA ILE A 635 -32.91 15.20 -2.67
C ILE A 635 -33.34 15.43 -4.13
N TRP A 636 -34.00 14.43 -4.71
CA TRP A 636 -34.63 14.50 -6.02
C TRP A 636 -36.16 14.58 -5.90
N ASP A 637 -36.76 15.66 -6.44
CA ASP A 637 -38.22 15.81 -6.52
C ASP A 637 -38.78 15.23 -7.82
N THR A 638 -39.33 14.02 -7.73
CA THR A 638 -39.89 13.28 -8.87
C THR A 638 -41.13 13.94 -9.47
N ARG A 639 -41.78 14.89 -8.78
CA ARG A 639 -42.96 15.62 -9.30
C ARG A 639 -42.63 16.58 -10.44
N ARG A 640 -41.34 16.77 -10.73
CA ARG A 640 -40.83 17.67 -11.77
C ARG A 640 -40.44 16.96 -13.05
N VAL A 641 -40.60 15.64 -13.10
CA VAL A 641 -40.33 14.81 -14.28
C VAL A 641 -41.59 14.05 -14.69
N ALA A 642 -41.61 13.49 -15.91
CA ALA A 642 -42.72 12.67 -16.37
C ALA A 642 -42.82 11.37 -15.55
N ASP A 643 -44.01 10.75 -15.53
CA ASP A 643 -44.13 9.38 -15.01
C ASP A 643 -43.56 8.39 -16.04
N GLY A 644 -42.87 7.35 -15.59
CA GLY A 644 -42.19 6.39 -16.45
C GLY A 644 -40.82 5.94 -15.93
N PRO A 645 -40.05 5.19 -16.74
CA PRO A 645 -38.71 4.78 -16.37
C PRO A 645 -37.74 5.98 -16.42
N HIS A 646 -36.88 6.09 -15.40
CA HIS A 646 -35.80 7.07 -15.30
C HIS A 646 -34.49 6.39 -14.94
N VAL A 647 -33.39 6.85 -15.52
CA VAL A 647 -32.04 6.32 -15.27
C VAL A 647 -31.27 7.28 -14.38
N ILE A 648 -30.75 6.75 -13.27
CA ILE A 648 -29.96 7.48 -12.28
C ILE A 648 -28.50 7.03 -12.39
N ILE A 649 -27.58 7.98 -12.39
CA ILE A 649 -26.14 7.75 -12.26
C ILE A 649 -25.55 8.69 -11.20
N ALA A 650 -24.45 8.27 -10.58
CA ALA A 650 -23.57 9.14 -9.80
C ALA A 650 -22.23 9.28 -10.54
N ILE A 651 -21.68 10.49 -10.53
CA ILE A 651 -20.35 10.78 -11.09
C ILE A 651 -19.48 11.25 -9.93
N ALA A 652 -18.43 10.50 -9.62
CA ALA A 652 -17.42 10.88 -8.64
C ALA A 652 -16.27 11.61 -9.33
N ARG A 653 -15.69 12.59 -8.64
CA ARG A 653 -14.45 13.26 -9.02
C ARG A 653 -13.47 13.22 -7.85
N ASP A 654 -12.20 12.97 -8.14
CA ASP A 654 -11.10 13.09 -7.16
C ASP A 654 -10.47 14.49 -7.16
N ALA A 655 -9.49 14.71 -6.27
CA ALA A 655 -8.76 15.96 -6.15
C ALA A 655 -7.81 16.25 -7.32
N ALA A 656 -7.40 15.23 -8.08
CA ALA A 656 -6.61 15.35 -9.30
C ALA A 656 -7.46 15.65 -10.56
N GLY A 657 -8.78 15.55 -10.43
CA GLY A 657 -9.75 15.78 -11.49
C GLY A 657 -10.13 14.54 -12.29
N ASN A 658 -9.70 13.33 -11.91
CA ASN A 658 -10.17 12.11 -12.58
C ASN A 658 -11.64 11.83 -12.21
N LEU A 659 -12.35 11.18 -13.12
CA LEU A 659 -13.81 10.99 -13.04
C LEU A 659 -14.17 9.52 -13.16
N ALA A 660 -15.16 9.10 -12.37
CA ALA A 660 -15.82 7.81 -12.55
C ALA A 660 -17.33 7.95 -12.54
N VAL A 661 -18.00 7.04 -13.24
CA VAL A 661 -19.46 7.00 -13.37
C VAL A 661 -19.93 5.67 -12.78
N SER A 662 -20.95 5.71 -11.93
CA SER A 662 -21.55 4.51 -11.37
C SER A 662 -22.27 3.70 -12.43
N GLU A 663 -22.49 2.42 -12.15
CA GLU A 663 -23.51 1.66 -12.87
C GLU A 663 -24.88 2.38 -12.79
N PRO A 664 -25.68 2.35 -13.88
CA PRO A 664 -26.96 3.04 -13.93
C PRO A 664 -28.03 2.29 -13.13
N VAL A 665 -28.75 3.02 -12.29
CA VAL A 665 -29.94 2.52 -11.59
C VAL A 665 -31.19 3.02 -12.31
N THR A 666 -31.97 2.10 -12.87
CA THR A 666 -33.28 2.46 -13.45
C THR A 666 -34.36 2.40 -12.36
N VAL A 667 -35.18 3.43 -12.23
CA VAL A 667 -36.37 3.47 -11.37
C VAL A 667 -37.62 3.79 -12.19
N VAL A 668 -38.81 3.59 -11.62
CA VAL A 668 -40.08 3.99 -12.24
C VAL A 668 -40.70 5.11 -11.42
N VAL A 669 -40.83 6.30 -12.00
CA VAL A 669 -41.56 7.41 -11.39
C VAL A 669 -43.06 7.21 -11.60
N LYS A 670 -43.82 7.33 -10.51
CA LYS A 670 -45.29 7.29 -10.55
C LYS A 670 -45.87 8.29 -9.56
N ASN A 671 -46.08 9.53 -10.01
CA ASN A 671 -46.70 10.56 -9.20
C ASN A 671 -48.22 10.42 -9.26
N VAL A 672 -48.84 10.08 -8.12
CA VAL A 672 -50.30 10.00 -8.07
C VAL A 672 -50.88 11.40 -8.18
N VAL A 673 -51.48 11.72 -9.33
CA VAL A 673 -52.28 12.94 -9.48
C VAL A 673 -53.54 12.78 -8.64
N ARG A 674 -53.61 13.45 -7.49
CA ARG A 674 -54.89 13.64 -6.81
C ARG A 674 -55.68 14.67 -7.63
N LEU A 675 -56.64 14.19 -8.43
CA LEU A 675 -57.70 15.04 -8.94
C LEU A 675 -58.52 15.50 -7.73
N VAL A 676 -58.30 16.75 -7.29
CA VAL A 676 -59.23 17.43 -6.38
C VAL A 676 -60.46 17.74 -7.23
N ARG A 677 -61.59 17.10 -6.91
CA ARG A 677 -62.91 17.49 -7.43
C ARG A 677 -63.42 18.73 -6.73
#